data_AF-A0A919D5X5-F1
#
_entry.id   AF-A0A919D5X5-F1
#
_cell.length_a   1.000
_cell.length_b   1.000
_cell.length_c   1.000
_cell.angle_alpha   90.00
_cell.angle_beta   90.00
_cell.angle_gamma   90.00
#
_symmetry.space_group_name_H-M   'P 1'
#
loop_
_entity.id
_entity.type
_entity.pdbx_description
1 polymer ?
#
loop_
_entity_poly.entity_id
_entity_poly.type
_entity_poly.pdbx_seq_one_letter_code
_entity_poly.pdbx_strand_id
1 'polypeptide(L)'
;MANHPAALRQRLPQTLISATTLRFVLLAAIASALMTSEVANMASIFFDHVSDAAEGAYQSCVTEQRRQVLENWQGGGDLSAASRDCVRPYSFEGWPLIGLVVWWIAIGLVVWWLPAWRIRRRRYEQIGRVVPASIASDGVLPDRADLFALLARIQLGTDVAVPVTYLLDPLDPRCSALAFGRPGHRCIVLSGGSETLFRRDPVAFRTVLLHELAHIHNRDLDIGFLTIVAWRVTMPLMVLSILSNPFIPVIRGTSTDSALVALSAAESVTLLALAVMAPLLRNSVLRSRELFADAQAELWGSGTTDMSATLAGYFPSSRRRRPEVLRVHPSPQRRRAVLHDSQLLRTTSGWDWCAVGAGAMILRRSILGAWPAGDVIGDQVGTAIAAVFITVALGMAAWQGTAQEGQPQLRGRRSVAVSVALGLGLAAGSSLLQPDIIGAIFLVPAPLWGQFLAWIPLLCLTAWAAQRWLGAVLASWADAVGAREGRAAKRVLWAVLGVASVPVYLGLAFLTLGLQLAMFKPIFGPGNALGGVAVLATLPAIFLLLPPLALPVLVITAVLPLAGAGAASLRQPLRKVLWYGIGAAAPTFFLLLSGARLVITVGVVALVQTVCAVHVALTEDRQQHPLAAATVAALGTGLIGNLSGLAAGTWHRVAVGATFGVIAGSASAAVALGLRRRRARRADVAQQRARKPSSAAVTGPWVGPPKVTWGRRKGVWFGVGAAAAAVLLVPFGILLAMLVVALAQVVCAVRVALTADWRPRPVAAAAYAALIAGFLGYLGLLAFAAVVLPSSATARAASEWITIAVSLAFVVGVAVGFGVAVGSASASAALGVRHRRAQQSSGLDMPPDTATAGATDQ
;
A
#
# COMPACT_ATOMS: atom_id res chain seq x y z
N MET A 1 -37.03 -0.19 -26.62
CA MET A 1 -35.87 -0.35 -25.71
C MET A 1 -35.16 0.96 -25.33
N ALA A 2 -35.68 2.16 -25.67
CA ALA A 2 -34.94 3.42 -25.52
C ALA A 2 -35.09 4.18 -24.17
N ASN A 3 -35.89 3.69 -23.21
CA ASN A 3 -36.19 4.41 -21.96
C ASN A 3 -35.63 3.72 -20.70
N HIS A 4 -34.39 3.23 -20.73
CA HIS A 4 -33.71 2.87 -19.48
C HIS A 4 -33.02 4.11 -18.89
N PRO A 5 -33.48 4.61 -17.73
CA PRO A 5 -33.05 5.90 -17.20
C PRO A 5 -31.56 5.89 -16.86
N ALA A 6 -30.91 7.04 -17.11
CA ALA A 6 -29.49 7.30 -16.84
C ALA A 6 -29.05 7.01 -15.38
N ALA A 7 -30.00 6.80 -14.47
CA ALA A 7 -29.79 6.40 -13.07
C ALA A 7 -29.05 5.05 -12.90
N LEU A 8 -29.12 4.12 -13.87
CA LEU A 8 -28.43 2.82 -13.79
C LEU A 8 -26.97 2.85 -14.30
N ARG A 9 -26.50 3.96 -14.89
CA ARG A 9 -25.08 4.16 -15.23
C ARG A 9 -24.23 4.61 -14.04
N GLN A 10 -24.67 4.38 -12.80
CA GLN A 10 -23.76 4.40 -11.67
C GLN A 10 -22.77 3.26 -11.86
N ARG A 11 -21.62 3.57 -12.50
CA ARG A 11 -20.48 2.67 -12.61
C ARG A 11 -20.29 2.00 -11.26
N LEU A 12 -20.24 0.66 -11.25
CA LEU A 12 -19.74 -0.09 -10.10
C LEU A 12 -18.50 0.67 -9.61
N PRO A 13 -18.53 1.20 -8.37
CA PRO A 13 -17.45 2.04 -7.89
C PRO A 13 -16.13 1.32 -8.11
N GLN A 14 -15.15 1.99 -8.74
CA GLN A 14 -13.79 1.44 -8.93
C GLN A 14 -13.17 0.96 -7.60
N THR A 15 -13.74 1.37 -6.47
CA THR A 15 -13.43 0.92 -5.11
C THR A 15 -13.70 -0.57 -4.89
N LEU A 16 -14.55 -1.24 -5.68
CA LEU A 16 -14.82 -2.67 -5.59
C LEU A 16 -13.68 -3.55 -6.11
N ILE A 17 -12.91 -3.05 -7.09
CA ILE A 17 -11.70 -3.72 -7.63
C ILE A 17 -10.62 -3.88 -6.53
N SER A 18 -10.69 -3.08 -5.46
CA SER A 18 -9.66 -3.10 -4.41
C SER A 18 -9.67 -4.32 -3.49
N ALA A 19 -10.83 -4.93 -3.21
CA ALA A 19 -10.90 -6.07 -2.28
C ALA A 19 -10.24 -7.32 -2.86
N THR A 20 -10.47 -7.58 -4.15
CA THR A 20 -9.82 -8.70 -4.86
C THR A 20 -8.32 -8.44 -5.05
N THR A 21 -7.95 -7.16 -5.27
CA THR A 21 -6.55 -6.75 -5.37
C THR A 21 -5.79 -7.05 -4.08
N LEU A 22 -6.36 -6.74 -2.91
CA LEU A 22 -5.71 -7.03 -1.63
C LEU A 22 -5.43 -8.53 -1.44
N ARG A 23 -6.44 -9.37 -1.65
CA ARG A 23 -6.30 -10.83 -1.53
C ARG A 23 -5.27 -11.38 -2.51
N PHE A 24 -5.17 -10.78 -3.70
CA PHE A 24 -4.13 -11.13 -4.67
C PHE A 24 -2.74 -10.71 -4.22
N VAL A 25 -2.57 -9.48 -3.71
CA VAL A 25 -1.30 -9.00 -3.14
C VAL A 25 -0.85 -9.91 -2.00
N LEU A 26 -1.78 -10.34 -1.13
CA LEU A 26 -1.51 -11.31 -0.08
C LEU A 26 -0.96 -12.62 -0.64
N LEU A 27 -1.62 -13.16 -1.67
CA LEU A 27 -1.21 -14.42 -2.28
C LEU A 27 0.18 -14.31 -2.94
N ALA A 28 0.43 -13.19 -3.65
CA ALA A 28 1.73 -12.91 -4.26
C ALA A 28 2.83 -12.74 -3.19
N ALA A 29 2.53 -12.05 -2.09
CA ALA A 29 3.45 -11.84 -0.99
C ALA A 29 3.78 -13.17 -0.28
N ILE A 30 2.77 -14.00 0.01
CA ILE A 30 2.97 -15.33 0.61
C ILE A 30 3.82 -16.21 -0.30
N ALA A 31 3.51 -16.27 -1.60
CA ALA A 31 4.28 -17.08 -2.55
C ALA A 31 5.73 -16.57 -2.70
N SER A 32 5.93 -15.25 -2.64
CA SER A 32 7.27 -14.63 -2.65
C SER A 32 8.06 -14.96 -1.39
N ALA A 33 7.43 -14.80 -0.23
CA ALA A 33 8.00 -15.11 1.09
C ALA A 33 8.44 -16.57 1.17
N LEU A 34 7.58 -17.47 0.69
CA LEU A 34 7.86 -18.89 0.55
C LEU A 34 9.06 -19.14 -0.37
N MET A 35 9.03 -18.60 -1.60
CA MET A 35 10.13 -18.79 -2.56
C MET A 35 11.47 -18.25 -2.04
N THR A 36 11.44 -17.14 -1.30
CA THR A 36 12.64 -16.54 -0.67
C THR A 36 13.22 -17.48 0.37
N SER A 37 12.37 -18.09 1.22
CA SER A 37 12.80 -19.11 2.19
C SER A 37 13.36 -20.35 1.51
N GLU A 38 12.69 -20.83 0.45
CA GLU A 38 13.14 -22.01 -0.29
C GLU A 38 14.48 -21.79 -0.99
N VAL A 39 14.69 -20.63 -1.60
CA VAL A 39 15.98 -20.31 -2.22
C VAL A 39 17.07 -20.18 -1.17
N ALA A 40 16.78 -19.59 -0.01
CA ALA A 40 17.74 -19.54 1.09
C ALA A 40 18.15 -20.96 1.53
N ASN A 41 17.17 -21.85 1.69
CA ASN A 41 17.41 -23.25 2.04
C ASN A 41 18.17 -24.03 0.95
N MET A 42 17.81 -23.85 -0.33
CA MET A 42 18.51 -24.52 -1.42
C MET A 42 19.92 -23.96 -1.62
N ALA A 43 20.13 -22.66 -1.42
CA ALA A 43 21.44 -22.05 -1.60
C ALA A 43 22.45 -22.56 -0.56
N SER A 44 22.02 -22.72 0.69
CA SER A 44 22.84 -23.35 1.73
C SER A 44 23.07 -24.86 1.50
N ILE A 45 22.32 -25.48 0.59
CA ILE A 45 22.53 -26.87 0.17
C ILE A 45 23.48 -27.02 -1.00
N PHE A 46 23.30 -26.21 -2.04
CA PHE A 46 23.98 -26.44 -3.32
C PHE A 46 25.18 -25.53 -3.56
N PHE A 47 25.21 -24.32 -2.98
CA PHE A 47 26.19 -23.30 -3.36
C PHE A 47 27.21 -23.02 -2.27
N ASP A 48 26.83 -23.17 -1.00
CA ASP A 48 27.78 -23.06 0.08
C ASP A 48 28.69 -24.30 0.08
N HIS A 49 29.94 -24.13 -0.39
CA HIS A 49 31.02 -25.12 -0.28
C HIS A 49 31.51 -25.27 1.18
N VAL A 50 30.65 -24.93 2.14
CA VAL A 50 30.91 -25.06 3.56
C VAL A 50 30.95 -26.55 3.85
N SER A 51 32.08 -27.03 4.36
CA SER A 51 32.19 -28.42 4.82
C SER A 51 31.10 -28.70 5.85
N ASP A 52 30.46 -29.88 5.81
CA ASP A 52 29.45 -30.28 6.79
C ASP A 52 29.96 -30.11 8.24
N ALA A 53 31.27 -30.25 8.47
CA ALA A 53 31.94 -29.99 9.74
C ALA A 53 31.83 -28.53 10.22
N ALA A 54 31.95 -27.55 9.32
CA ALA A 54 31.86 -26.13 9.66
C ALA A 54 30.41 -25.71 9.95
N GLU A 55 29.45 -26.24 9.20
CA GLU A 55 28.03 -26.04 9.50
C GLU A 55 27.65 -26.72 10.83
N GLY A 56 28.11 -27.96 11.05
CA GLY A 56 27.94 -28.66 12.32
C GLY A 56 28.52 -27.87 13.49
N ALA A 57 29.75 -27.34 13.35
CA ALA A 57 30.37 -26.50 14.37
C ALA A 57 29.60 -25.21 14.66
N TYR A 58 29.07 -24.55 13.62
CA TYR A 58 28.22 -23.37 13.79
C TYR A 58 26.91 -23.72 14.52
N GLN A 59 26.23 -24.79 14.12
CA GLN A 59 24.99 -25.24 14.77
C GLN A 59 25.23 -25.65 16.22
N SER A 60 26.30 -26.41 16.50
CA SER A 60 26.70 -26.74 17.88
C SER A 60 27.02 -25.49 18.70
N CYS A 61 27.72 -24.51 18.11
CA CYS A 61 27.98 -23.22 18.77
C CYS A 61 26.68 -22.51 19.13
N VAL A 62 25.72 -22.42 18.20
CA VAL A 62 24.43 -21.73 18.41
C VAL A 62 23.57 -22.46 19.45
N THR A 63 23.51 -23.79 19.39
CA THR A 63 22.77 -24.60 20.38
C THR A 63 23.40 -24.44 21.77
N GLU A 64 24.73 -24.50 21.86
CA GLU A 64 25.46 -24.32 23.10
C GLU A 64 25.33 -22.90 23.64
N GLN A 65 25.38 -21.88 22.77
CA GLN A 65 25.11 -20.50 23.14
C GLN A 65 23.70 -20.34 23.69
N ARG A 66 22.69 -20.94 23.05
CA ARG A 66 21.30 -20.93 23.55
C ARG A 66 21.18 -21.63 24.90
N ARG A 67 21.87 -22.76 25.09
CA ARG A 67 21.93 -23.48 26.37
C ARG A 67 22.60 -22.65 27.46
N GLN A 68 23.75 -22.03 27.17
CA GLN A 68 24.47 -21.16 28.10
C GLN A 68 23.69 -19.90 28.45
N VAL A 69 23.03 -19.27 27.46
CA VAL A 69 22.12 -18.15 27.72
C VAL A 69 21.02 -18.60 28.66
N LEU A 70 20.44 -19.79 28.47
CA LEU A 70 19.42 -20.33 29.35
C LEU A 70 19.96 -20.61 30.77
N GLU A 71 21.14 -21.23 30.89
CA GLU A 71 21.77 -21.61 32.17
C GLU A 71 22.26 -20.39 32.96
N ASN A 72 23.07 -19.52 32.34
CA ASN A 72 23.55 -18.27 32.96
C ASN A 72 22.37 -17.43 33.42
N TRP A 73 21.32 -17.40 32.61
CA TRP A 73 20.14 -16.64 32.95
C TRP A 73 19.38 -17.26 34.14
N GLN A 74 19.19 -18.60 34.19
CA GLN A 74 18.57 -19.29 35.34
C GLN A 74 19.36 -19.06 36.64
N GLY A 75 20.68 -18.90 36.54
CA GLY A 75 21.57 -18.54 37.64
C GLY A 75 21.62 -17.06 38.00
N GLY A 76 20.89 -16.18 37.29
CA GLY A 76 20.95 -14.72 37.49
C GLY A 76 22.25 -14.06 37.01
N GLY A 77 23.02 -14.75 36.16
CA GLY A 77 24.28 -14.29 35.60
C GLY A 77 24.12 -13.25 34.47
N ASP A 78 25.24 -12.62 34.11
CA ASP A 78 25.31 -11.60 33.06
C ASP A 78 25.08 -12.21 31.67
N LEU A 79 23.98 -11.82 31.03
CA LEU A 79 23.61 -12.24 29.67
C LEU A 79 24.61 -11.78 28.61
N SER A 80 25.32 -10.67 28.84
CA SER A 80 26.29 -10.16 27.88
C SER A 80 27.50 -11.08 27.73
N ALA A 81 27.86 -11.79 28.81
CA ALA A 81 28.96 -12.76 28.80
C ALA A 81 28.61 -14.07 28.08
N ALA A 82 27.32 -14.38 27.91
CA ALA A 82 26.84 -15.59 27.23
C ALA A 82 26.79 -15.44 25.69
N SER A 83 26.94 -14.21 25.18
CA SER A 83 26.92 -13.92 23.75
C SER A 83 28.26 -14.28 23.09
N ARG A 84 28.47 -15.54 22.73
CA ARG A 84 29.57 -15.90 21.82
C ARG A 84 29.20 -15.50 20.40
N ASP A 85 30.14 -14.90 19.68
CA ASP A 85 30.00 -14.67 18.25
C ASP A 85 30.16 -16.01 17.51
N CYS A 86 29.06 -16.75 17.35
CA CYS A 86 29.02 -17.89 16.45
C CYS A 86 29.13 -17.36 15.02
N VAL A 87 30.35 -17.39 14.46
CA VAL A 87 30.63 -16.92 13.11
C VAL A 87 29.93 -17.84 12.12
N ARG A 88 29.00 -17.29 11.33
CA ARG A 88 28.39 -18.02 10.22
C ARG A 88 29.46 -18.30 9.16
N PRO A 89 29.56 -19.54 8.67
CA PRO A 89 30.57 -19.90 7.68
C PRO A 89 30.28 -19.35 6.27
N TYR A 90 29.09 -18.76 6.04
CA TYR A 90 28.66 -18.22 4.74
C TYR A 90 28.34 -16.72 4.82
N SER A 91 28.64 -15.99 3.75
CA SER A 91 28.44 -14.54 3.60
C SER A 91 27.62 -14.14 2.37
N PHE A 92 27.06 -15.11 1.62
CA PHE A 92 26.44 -14.78 0.34
C PHE A 92 24.95 -14.42 0.48
N GLU A 93 24.71 -13.17 0.83
CA GLU A 93 23.41 -12.58 1.20
C GLU A 93 22.43 -12.37 0.03
N GLY A 94 22.88 -12.53 -1.22
CA GLY A 94 22.09 -12.17 -2.41
C GLY A 94 21.16 -13.26 -2.97
N TRP A 95 21.37 -14.54 -2.62
CA TRP A 95 20.66 -15.66 -3.25
C TRP A 95 19.13 -15.58 -3.15
N PRO A 96 18.53 -15.27 -1.98
CA PRO A 96 17.08 -15.26 -1.85
C PRO A 96 16.42 -14.25 -2.80
N LEU A 97 17.04 -13.07 -2.97
CA LEU A 97 16.57 -12.05 -3.90
C LEU A 97 16.73 -12.47 -5.36
N ILE A 98 17.87 -13.05 -5.73
CA ILE A 98 18.11 -13.57 -7.09
C ILE A 98 17.08 -14.65 -7.42
N GLY A 99 16.89 -15.62 -6.53
CA GLY A 99 15.92 -16.69 -6.73
C GLY A 99 14.49 -16.17 -6.81
N LEU A 100 14.12 -15.17 -6.01
CA LEU A 100 12.83 -14.51 -6.10
C LEU A 100 12.62 -13.82 -7.47
N VAL A 101 13.63 -13.12 -7.98
CA VAL A 101 13.59 -12.47 -9.30
C VAL A 101 13.47 -13.51 -10.41
N VAL A 102 14.30 -14.55 -10.39
CA VAL A 102 14.26 -15.65 -11.37
C VAL A 102 12.90 -16.34 -11.35
N TRP A 103 12.34 -16.58 -10.16
CA TRP A 103 11.02 -17.18 -10.00
C TRP A 103 9.91 -16.31 -10.60
N TRP A 104 9.91 -14.99 -10.34
CA TRP A 104 8.93 -14.07 -10.94
C TRP A 104 9.08 -13.99 -12.47
N ILE A 105 10.30 -14.02 -13.00
CA ILE A 105 10.56 -14.07 -14.44
C ILE A 105 9.98 -15.37 -15.02
N ALA A 106 10.24 -16.52 -14.40
CA ALA A 106 9.72 -17.80 -14.84
C ALA A 106 8.18 -17.83 -14.87
N ILE A 107 7.54 -17.29 -13.83
CA ILE A 107 6.08 -17.11 -13.78
C ILE A 107 5.59 -16.21 -14.92
N GLY A 108 6.25 -15.07 -15.14
CA GLY A 108 5.90 -14.13 -16.21
C GLY A 108 5.97 -14.79 -17.58
N LEU A 109 7.02 -15.57 -17.86
CA LEU A 109 7.19 -16.33 -19.10
C LEU A 109 6.09 -17.38 -19.28
N VAL A 110 5.78 -18.15 -18.24
CA VAL A 110 4.70 -19.15 -18.29
C VAL A 110 3.35 -18.49 -18.54
N VAL A 111 3.01 -17.41 -17.82
CA VAL A 111 1.76 -16.65 -18.05
C VAL A 111 1.71 -16.09 -19.47
N TRP A 112 2.84 -15.63 -20.00
CA TRP A 112 2.93 -15.10 -21.37
C TRP A 112 2.71 -16.15 -22.45
N TRP A 113 3.23 -17.37 -22.26
CA TRP A 113 3.18 -18.45 -23.26
C TRP A 113 1.95 -19.36 -23.14
N LEU A 114 1.36 -19.47 -21.95
CA LEU A 114 0.26 -20.38 -21.67
C LEU A 114 -0.95 -20.23 -22.63
N PRO A 115 -1.40 -19.01 -23.00
CA PRO A 115 -2.50 -18.86 -23.96
C PRO A 115 -2.19 -19.43 -25.34
N ALA A 116 -0.99 -19.14 -25.88
CA ALA A 116 -0.58 -19.60 -27.20
C ALA A 116 -0.41 -21.13 -27.23
N TRP A 117 0.21 -21.68 -26.19
CA TRP A 117 0.33 -23.12 -26.01
C TRP A 117 -1.04 -23.80 -25.91
N ARG A 118 -1.98 -23.20 -25.16
CA ARG A 118 -3.34 -23.74 -25.01
C ARG A 118 -4.09 -23.77 -26.35
N ILE A 119 -4.04 -22.69 -27.12
CA ILE A 119 -4.66 -22.60 -28.45
C ILE A 119 -4.08 -23.67 -29.38
N ARG A 120 -2.74 -23.78 -29.45
CA ARG A 120 -2.06 -24.76 -30.28
C ARG A 120 -2.38 -26.20 -29.89
N ARG A 121 -2.36 -26.51 -28.58
CA ARG A 121 -2.59 -27.87 -28.07
C ARG A 121 -4.05 -28.32 -28.24
N ARG A 122 -5.01 -27.41 -28.08
CA ARG A 122 -6.44 -27.74 -28.17
C ARG A 122 -7.02 -27.56 -29.56
N ARG A 123 -6.27 -26.98 -30.50
CA ARG A 123 -6.68 -26.74 -31.90
C ARG A 123 -8.04 -26.04 -31.97
N TYR A 124 -8.21 -24.98 -31.18
CA TYR A 124 -9.44 -24.20 -31.20
C TYR A 124 -9.68 -23.60 -32.58
N GLU A 125 -10.91 -23.71 -33.06
CA GLU A 125 -11.33 -23.09 -34.32
C GLU A 125 -11.60 -21.60 -34.08
N GLN A 126 -11.12 -20.74 -34.97
CA GLN A 126 -11.33 -19.30 -34.82
C GLN A 126 -12.65 -18.90 -35.49
N ILE A 127 -13.60 -18.41 -34.70
CA ILE A 127 -14.87 -17.88 -35.20
C ILE A 127 -14.64 -16.48 -35.80
N GLY A 128 -13.90 -15.63 -35.09
CA GLY A 128 -13.63 -14.26 -35.52
C GLY A 128 -13.04 -13.38 -34.42
N ARG A 129 -12.69 -12.14 -34.77
CA ARG A 129 -12.13 -11.16 -33.83
C ARG A 129 -12.95 -9.88 -33.86
N VAL A 130 -13.43 -9.47 -32.70
CA VAL A 130 -14.21 -8.23 -32.54
C VAL A 130 -13.27 -7.13 -32.07
N VAL A 131 -13.18 -6.07 -32.87
CA VAL A 131 -12.42 -4.84 -32.56
C VAL A 131 -13.44 -3.71 -32.40
N PRO A 132 -13.75 -3.28 -31.16
CA PRO A 132 -14.84 -2.32 -30.92
C PRO A 132 -14.69 -1.01 -31.72
N ALA A 133 -13.45 -0.53 -31.88
CA ALA A 133 -13.17 0.73 -32.58
C ALA A 133 -13.49 0.68 -34.09
N SER A 134 -13.23 -0.44 -34.77
CA SER A 134 -13.48 -0.55 -36.21
C SER A 134 -14.97 -0.72 -36.51
N ILE A 135 -15.71 -1.45 -35.67
CA ILE A 135 -17.15 -1.61 -35.89
C ILE A 135 -17.90 -0.30 -35.64
N ALA A 136 -17.43 0.49 -34.66
CA ALA A 136 -17.98 1.82 -34.42
C ALA A 136 -17.69 2.82 -35.56
N SER A 137 -16.56 2.69 -36.27
CA SER A 137 -16.25 3.57 -37.41
C SER A 137 -16.93 3.14 -38.70
N ASP A 138 -17.01 1.84 -38.95
CA ASP A 138 -17.39 1.34 -40.27
C ASP A 138 -18.90 1.12 -40.38
N GLY A 139 -19.62 1.03 -39.24
CA GLY A 139 -21.08 0.89 -39.19
C GLY A 139 -21.66 -0.40 -39.77
N VAL A 140 -20.86 -1.16 -40.52
CA VAL A 140 -21.25 -2.42 -41.14
C VAL A 140 -21.07 -3.56 -40.14
N LEU A 141 -22.18 -3.96 -39.51
CA LEU A 141 -22.27 -5.28 -38.91
C LEU A 141 -22.30 -6.31 -40.04
N PRO A 142 -21.59 -7.46 -39.92
CA PRO A 142 -21.71 -8.52 -40.91
C PRO A 142 -23.18 -8.96 -41.03
N ASP A 143 -23.72 -8.88 -42.25
CA ASP A 143 -25.15 -8.92 -42.60
C ASP A 143 -25.80 -10.32 -42.50
N ARG A 144 -25.26 -11.21 -41.65
CA ARG A 144 -25.75 -12.58 -41.49
C ARG A 144 -26.17 -12.88 -40.05
N ALA A 145 -27.15 -13.77 -39.90
CA ALA A 145 -27.60 -14.37 -38.64
C ALA A 145 -26.54 -15.29 -37.98
N ASP A 146 -25.27 -15.02 -38.22
CA ASP A 146 -24.14 -15.81 -37.78
C ASP A 146 -23.89 -15.54 -36.30
N LEU A 147 -23.53 -16.60 -35.56
CA LEU A 147 -23.12 -16.55 -34.15
C LEU A 147 -22.17 -15.35 -33.89
N PHE A 148 -21.24 -15.08 -34.80
CA PHE A 148 -20.30 -13.96 -34.70
C PHE A 148 -20.97 -12.58 -34.64
N ALA A 149 -22.03 -12.34 -35.42
CA ALA A 149 -22.76 -11.06 -35.39
C ALA A 149 -23.44 -10.85 -34.03
N LEU A 150 -23.99 -11.91 -33.41
CA LEU A 150 -24.50 -11.81 -32.04
C LEU A 150 -23.38 -11.54 -31.03
N LEU A 151 -22.25 -12.25 -31.13
CA LEU A 151 -21.09 -12.05 -30.24
C LEU A 151 -20.61 -10.59 -30.30
N ALA A 152 -20.48 -10.03 -31.51
CA ALA A 152 -20.11 -8.63 -31.73
C ALA A 152 -21.14 -7.67 -31.11
N ARG A 153 -22.45 -7.90 -31.34
CA ARG A 153 -23.53 -7.08 -30.75
C ARG A 153 -23.50 -7.11 -29.22
N ILE A 154 -23.30 -8.29 -28.60
CA ILE A 154 -23.22 -8.40 -27.15
C ILE A 154 -22.00 -7.64 -26.63
N GLN A 155 -20.82 -7.81 -27.24
CA GLN A 155 -19.62 -7.10 -26.80
C GLN A 155 -19.75 -5.58 -26.95
N LEU A 156 -20.33 -5.08 -28.04
CA LEU A 156 -20.58 -3.66 -28.25
C LEU A 156 -21.57 -3.06 -27.23
N GLY A 157 -22.43 -3.89 -26.64
CA GLY A 157 -23.30 -3.51 -25.52
C GLY A 157 -22.59 -3.44 -24.15
N THR A 158 -21.28 -3.71 -24.08
CA THR A 158 -20.49 -3.70 -22.84
C THR A 158 -19.39 -2.63 -22.86
N ASP A 159 -18.79 -2.38 -21.69
CA ASP A 159 -17.63 -1.49 -21.56
C ASP A 159 -16.28 -2.20 -21.82
N VAL A 160 -16.27 -3.29 -22.61
CA VAL A 160 -15.05 -4.03 -22.96
C VAL A 160 -14.35 -3.38 -24.15
N ALA A 161 -13.42 -2.47 -23.87
CA ALA A 161 -12.68 -1.73 -24.89
C ALA A 161 -11.57 -2.54 -25.60
N VAL A 162 -11.18 -3.69 -25.05
CA VAL A 162 -10.08 -4.51 -25.60
C VAL A 162 -10.59 -5.44 -26.71
N PRO A 163 -9.80 -5.69 -27.78
CA PRO A 163 -10.16 -6.68 -28.78
C PRO A 163 -10.31 -8.08 -28.17
N VAL A 164 -11.37 -8.79 -28.56
CA VAL A 164 -11.65 -10.17 -28.13
C VAL A 164 -11.69 -11.09 -29.34
N THR A 165 -10.96 -12.20 -29.27
CA THR A 165 -10.97 -13.26 -30.27
C THR A 165 -11.90 -14.37 -29.80
N TYR A 166 -12.92 -14.68 -30.59
CA TYR A 166 -13.85 -15.76 -30.31
C TYR A 166 -13.36 -17.04 -30.96
N LEU A 167 -13.32 -18.09 -30.15
CA LEU A 167 -12.83 -19.41 -30.50
C LEU A 167 -13.90 -20.45 -30.21
N LEU A 168 -13.90 -21.57 -30.92
CA LEU A 168 -14.81 -22.70 -30.74
C LEU A 168 -14.01 -23.96 -30.37
N ASP A 169 -14.47 -24.67 -29.34
CA ASP A 169 -14.07 -26.03 -29.01
C ASP A 169 -15.25 -26.97 -29.33
N PRO A 170 -15.37 -27.48 -30.57
CA PRO A 170 -16.52 -28.28 -30.99
C PRO A 170 -16.58 -29.64 -30.28
N LEU A 171 -15.48 -30.07 -29.66
CA LEU A 171 -15.36 -31.36 -28.99
C LEU A 171 -15.79 -31.35 -27.52
N ASP A 172 -16.02 -30.17 -26.92
CA ASP A 172 -16.55 -30.08 -25.56
C ASP A 172 -18.09 -29.99 -25.57
N PRO A 173 -18.82 -31.07 -25.20
CA PRO A 173 -20.28 -31.07 -25.20
C PRO A 173 -20.87 -30.29 -24.02
N ARG A 174 -20.06 -29.90 -23.03
CA ARG A 174 -20.54 -29.16 -21.86
C ARG A 174 -20.97 -27.77 -22.29
N CYS A 175 -22.00 -27.20 -21.68
CA CYS A 175 -22.31 -25.80 -21.89
C CYS A 175 -21.35 -24.93 -21.06
N SER A 176 -20.28 -24.44 -21.69
CA SER A 176 -19.27 -23.62 -21.02
C SER A 176 -18.63 -22.64 -22.00
N ALA A 177 -18.52 -21.40 -21.55
CA ALA A 177 -17.59 -20.45 -22.16
C ALA A 177 -16.40 -20.27 -21.22
N LEU A 178 -15.25 -19.90 -21.77
CA LEU A 178 -14.06 -19.60 -20.99
C LEU A 178 -13.28 -18.43 -21.60
N ALA A 179 -13.20 -17.34 -20.84
CA ALA A 179 -12.29 -16.25 -21.13
C ALA A 179 -10.85 -16.61 -20.73
N PHE A 180 -9.88 -16.34 -21.60
CA PHE A 180 -8.45 -16.40 -21.30
C PHE A 180 -7.63 -15.47 -22.20
N GLY A 181 -6.32 -15.43 -22.02
CA GLY A 181 -5.42 -14.63 -22.83
C GLY A 181 -4.52 -13.73 -22.00
N ARG A 182 -3.75 -12.88 -22.69
CA ARG A 182 -2.79 -11.95 -22.08
C ARG A 182 -3.26 -10.50 -22.29
N PRO A 183 -2.71 -9.51 -21.58
CA PRO A 183 -2.99 -8.10 -21.86
C PRO A 183 -2.85 -7.79 -23.36
N GLY A 184 -3.88 -7.17 -23.95
CA GLY A 184 -3.94 -6.84 -25.39
C GLY A 184 -4.43 -7.96 -26.32
N HIS A 185 -4.43 -9.22 -25.88
CA HIS A 185 -4.89 -10.37 -26.66
C HIS A 185 -5.81 -11.24 -25.80
N ARG A 186 -7.11 -10.90 -25.80
CA ARG A 186 -8.13 -11.63 -25.07
C ARG A 186 -8.85 -12.60 -25.99
N CYS A 187 -9.16 -13.78 -25.46
CA CYS A 187 -9.88 -14.82 -26.17
C CYS A 187 -11.05 -15.30 -25.31
N ILE A 188 -12.17 -15.65 -25.94
CA ILE A 188 -13.25 -16.41 -25.33
C ILE A 188 -13.41 -17.67 -26.17
N VAL A 189 -13.24 -18.84 -25.53
CA VAL A 189 -13.60 -20.13 -26.15
C VAL A 189 -15.02 -20.46 -25.76
N LEU A 190 -15.84 -20.75 -26.77
CA LEU A 190 -17.16 -21.35 -26.64
C LEU A 190 -17.03 -22.84 -26.85
N SER A 191 -17.67 -23.65 -26.01
CA SER A 191 -17.78 -25.08 -26.25
C SER A 191 -18.89 -25.40 -27.26
N GLY A 192 -18.89 -26.60 -27.84
CA GLY A 192 -20.00 -27.08 -28.68
C GLY A 192 -21.35 -27.10 -27.93
N GLY A 193 -21.32 -27.35 -26.62
CA GLY A 193 -22.51 -27.21 -25.77
C GLY A 193 -23.01 -25.76 -25.66
N SER A 194 -22.12 -24.76 -25.68
CA SER A 194 -22.51 -23.34 -25.69
C SER A 194 -23.07 -22.89 -27.05
N GLU A 195 -22.60 -23.47 -28.16
CA GLU A 195 -23.23 -23.26 -29.47
C GLU A 195 -24.66 -23.84 -29.49
N THR A 196 -24.85 -25.01 -28.89
CA THR A 196 -26.18 -25.60 -28.73
C THR A 196 -27.06 -24.72 -27.83
N LEU A 197 -26.50 -24.18 -26.73
CA LEU A 197 -27.21 -23.23 -25.87
C LEU A 197 -27.63 -21.97 -26.61
N PHE A 198 -26.77 -21.42 -27.47
CA PHE A 198 -27.11 -20.27 -28.29
C PHE A 198 -28.39 -20.49 -29.13
N ARG A 199 -28.55 -21.69 -29.70
CA ARG A 199 -29.74 -22.04 -30.50
C ARG A 199 -30.97 -22.35 -29.65
N ARG A 200 -30.79 -23.02 -28.50
CA ARG A 200 -31.89 -23.50 -27.64
C ARG A 200 -32.42 -22.41 -26.70
N ASP A 201 -31.53 -21.61 -26.13
CA ASP A 201 -31.81 -20.62 -25.11
C ASP A 201 -30.82 -19.44 -25.26
N PRO A 202 -31.09 -18.53 -26.24
CA PRO A 202 -30.20 -17.42 -26.53
C PRO A 202 -30.06 -16.44 -25.35
N VAL A 203 -31.04 -16.41 -24.42
CA VAL A 203 -31.01 -15.58 -23.21
C VAL A 203 -29.97 -16.13 -22.22
N ALA A 204 -29.99 -17.43 -21.96
CA ALA A 204 -28.97 -18.08 -21.14
C ALA A 204 -27.57 -17.97 -21.78
N PHE A 205 -27.47 -18.14 -23.11
CA PHE A 205 -26.20 -17.95 -23.82
C PHE A 205 -25.66 -16.53 -23.66
N ARG A 206 -26.51 -15.52 -23.87
CA ARG A 206 -26.16 -14.11 -23.68
C ARG A 206 -25.67 -13.84 -22.26
N THR A 207 -26.35 -14.42 -21.27
CA THR A 207 -25.99 -14.29 -19.85
C THR A 207 -24.61 -14.86 -19.56
N VAL A 208 -24.32 -16.08 -20.04
CA VAL A 208 -22.99 -16.70 -19.90
C VAL A 208 -21.92 -15.85 -20.58
N LEU A 209 -22.20 -15.32 -21.76
CA LEU A 209 -21.23 -14.49 -22.48
C LEU A 209 -20.95 -13.15 -21.78
N LEU A 210 -21.98 -12.50 -21.23
CA LEU A 210 -21.82 -11.27 -20.44
C LEU A 210 -20.96 -11.51 -19.19
N HIS A 211 -21.09 -12.68 -18.55
CA HIS A 211 -20.24 -13.09 -17.44
C HIS A 211 -18.77 -13.24 -17.86
N GLU A 212 -18.48 -13.92 -18.97
CA GLU A 212 -17.11 -14.06 -19.48
C GLU A 212 -16.50 -12.71 -19.92
N LEU A 213 -17.30 -11.83 -20.52
CA LEU A 213 -16.88 -10.46 -20.84
C LEU A 213 -16.60 -9.65 -19.58
N ALA A 214 -17.35 -9.90 -18.49
CA ALA A 214 -17.14 -9.22 -17.22
C ALA A 214 -15.79 -9.61 -16.62
N HIS A 215 -15.38 -10.86 -16.74
CA HIS A 215 -14.03 -11.26 -16.41
C HIS A 215 -12.97 -10.51 -17.22
N ILE A 216 -13.19 -10.26 -18.52
CA ILE A 216 -12.24 -9.46 -19.32
C ILE A 216 -12.20 -8.01 -18.83
N HIS A 217 -13.36 -7.39 -18.58
CA HIS A 217 -13.47 -6.02 -18.10
C HIS A 217 -12.79 -5.82 -16.75
N ASN A 218 -13.02 -6.73 -15.81
CA ASN A 218 -12.46 -6.71 -14.45
C ASN A 218 -10.97 -7.08 -14.42
N ARG A 219 -10.36 -7.39 -15.58
CA ARG A 219 -9.00 -7.96 -15.70
C ARG A 219 -8.88 -9.24 -14.89
N ASP A 220 -9.94 -10.04 -14.91
CA ASP A 220 -10.03 -11.18 -14.03
C ASP A 220 -9.00 -12.26 -14.37
N LEU A 221 -8.68 -12.31 -15.65
CA LEU A 221 -7.78 -13.27 -16.27
C LEU A 221 -6.33 -13.09 -15.81
N ASP A 222 -5.81 -11.85 -15.77
CA ASP A 222 -4.38 -11.59 -15.53
C ASP A 222 -3.96 -12.09 -14.15
N ILE A 223 -4.69 -11.66 -13.13
CA ILE A 223 -4.49 -12.04 -11.73
C ILE A 223 -4.81 -13.53 -11.52
N GLY A 224 -5.85 -14.05 -12.18
CA GLY A 224 -6.23 -15.46 -12.07
C GLY A 224 -5.15 -16.40 -12.62
N PHE A 225 -4.63 -16.11 -13.82
CA PHE A 225 -3.52 -16.86 -14.40
C PHE A 225 -2.25 -16.73 -13.58
N LEU A 226 -1.90 -15.51 -13.17
CA LEU A 226 -0.72 -15.26 -12.34
C LEU A 226 -0.76 -16.07 -11.05
N THR A 227 -1.90 -16.05 -10.36
CA THR A 227 -2.19 -16.85 -9.16
C THR A 227 -2.04 -18.35 -9.41
N ILE A 228 -2.66 -18.87 -10.48
CA ILE A 228 -2.64 -20.31 -10.79
C ILE A 228 -1.23 -20.78 -11.13
N VAL A 229 -0.49 -19.99 -11.91
CA VAL A 229 0.88 -20.31 -12.31
C VAL A 229 1.81 -20.25 -11.11
N ALA A 230 1.78 -19.16 -10.32
CA ALA A 230 2.60 -19.04 -9.11
C ALA A 230 2.37 -20.23 -8.18
N TRP A 231 1.11 -20.59 -7.93
CA TRP A 231 0.76 -21.77 -7.16
C TRP A 231 1.32 -23.08 -7.72
N ARG A 232 1.17 -23.31 -9.03
CA ARG A 232 1.62 -24.56 -9.67
C ARG A 232 3.14 -24.70 -9.69
N VAL A 233 3.87 -23.58 -9.76
CA VAL A 233 5.33 -23.57 -9.70
C VAL A 233 5.82 -23.76 -8.27
N THR A 234 5.21 -23.08 -7.29
CA THR A 234 5.68 -23.09 -5.90
C THR A 234 5.25 -24.33 -5.11
N MET A 235 4.08 -24.91 -5.39
CA MET A 235 3.59 -26.06 -4.61
C MET A 235 4.48 -27.29 -4.62
N PRO A 236 4.98 -27.78 -5.77
CA PRO A 236 5.86 -28.93 -5.79
C PRO A 236 7.13 -28.69 -4.96
N LEU A 237 7.71 -27.49 -5.04
CA LEU A 237 8.88 -27.11 -4.25
C LEU A 237 8.55 -27.12 -2.76
N MET A 238 7.43 -26.51 -2.36
CA MET A 238 7.03 -26.50 -0.95
C MET A 238 6.73 -27.90 -0.41
N VAL A 239 6.07 -28.77 -1.19
CA VAL A 239 5.83 -30.17 -0.78
C VAL A 239 7.17 -30.90 -0.61
N LEU A 240 8.12 -30.69 -1.52
CA LEU A 240 9.46 -31.25 -1.39
C LEU A 240 10.12 -30.79 -0.09
N SER A 241 10.10 -29.49 0.20
CA SER A 241 10.74 -28.91 1.39
C SER A 241 10.07 -29.32 2.70
N ILE A 242 8.74 -29.40 2.74
CA ILE A 242 8.00 -29.95 3.90
C ILE A 242 8.46 -31.38 4.21
N LEU A 243 8.68 -32.19 3.16
CA LEU A 243 9.07 -33.58 3.32
C LEU A 243 10.56 -33.75 3.59
N SER A 244 11.43 -32.91 3.03
CA SER A 244 12.88 -33.05 3.17
C SER A 244 13.42 -32.40 4.43
N ASN A 245 12.90 -31.23 4.84
CA ASN A 245 13.47 -30.43 5.93
C ASN A 245 13.77 -31.21 7.22
N PRO A 246 12.86 -32.07 7.75
CA PRO A 246 13.14 -32.81 8.98
C PRO A 246 14.31 -33.79 8.86
N PHE A 247 14.63 -34.24 7.65
CA PHE A 247 15.67 -35.24 7.37
C PHE A 247 17.01 -34.60 6.98
N ILE A 248 17.05 -33.32 6.61
CA ILE A 248 18.29 -32.63 6.20
C ILE A 248 19.41 -32.77 7.25
N PRO A 249 19.16 -32.53 8.56
CA PRO A 249 20.22 -32.65 9.57
C PRO A 249 20.82 -34.06 9.66
N VAL A 250 19.95 -35.08 9.52
CA VAL A 250 20.30 -36.50 9.57
C VAL A 250 21.09 -36.91 8.33
N ILE A 251 20.61 -36.55 7.14
CA ILE A 251 21.25 -36.89 5.85
C ILE A 251 22.65 -36.28 5.77
N ARG A 252 22.84 -35.06 6.28
CA ARG A 252 24.15 -34.39 6.30
C ARG A 252 25.10 -34.89 7.40
N GLY A 253 24.64 -35.78 8.28
CA GLY A 253 25.42 -36.18 9.47
C GLY A 253 25.73 -35.02 10.42
N THR A 254 25.07 -33.88 10.27
CA THR A 254 25.36 -32.66 11.04
C THR A 254 24.93 -32.75 12.50
N SER A 255 23.90 -33.54 12.81
CA SER A 255 23.53 -33.85 14.20
C SER A 255 22.45 -34.93 14.31
N THR A 256 22.52 -35.75 15.35
CA THR A 256 21.40 -36.57 15.86
C THR A 256 20.66 -35.90 17.03
N ASP A 257 21.03 -34.65 17.35
CA ASP A 257 20.39 -33.85 18.39
C ASP A 257 18.91 -33.62 18.07
N SER A 258 18.06 -34.05 18.98
CA SER A 258 16.60 -33.91 18.88
C SER A 258 16.17 -32.46 18.77
N ALA A 259 16.96 -31.51 19.27
CA ALA A 259 16.69 -30.07 19.17
C ALA A 259 16.72 -29.55 17.73
N LEU A 260 17.74 -29.93 16.94
CA LEU A 260 17.90 -29.50 15.55
C LEU A 260 16.86 -30.15 14.64
N VAL A 261 16.54 -31.42 14.91
CA VAL A 261 15.42 -32.11 14.24
C VAL A 261 14.09 -31.43 14.56
N ALA A 262 13.85 -31.04 15.82
CA ALA A 262 12.64 -30.33 16.23
C ALA A 262 12.50 -28.96 15.55
N LEU A 263 13.60 -28.20 15.42
CA LEU A 263 13.59 -26.91 14.72
C LEU A 263 13.29 -27.08 13.21
N SER A 264 13.88 -28.09 12.58
CA SER A 264 13.64 -28.42 11.17
C SER A 264 12.19 -28.90 10.94
N ALA A 265 11.65 -29.66 11.88
CA ALA A 265 10.24 -30.06 11.89
C ALA A 265 9.31 -28.84 12.07
N ALA A 266 9.67 -27.88 12.92
CA ALA A 266 8.93 -26.64 13.11
C ALA A 266 8.85 -25.78 11.85
N GLU A 267 9.96 -25.68 11.09
CA GLU A 267 9.97 -25.04 9.77
C GLU A 267 9.01 -25.77 8.80
N SER A 268 9.01 -27.11 8.82
CA SER A 268 8.10 -27.91 8.01
C SER A 268 6.62 -27.69 8.36
N VAL A 269 6.29 -27.52 9.64
CA VAL A 269 4.94 -27.16 10.10
C VAL A 269 4.54 -25.78 9.56
N THR A 270 5.47 -24.83 9.54
CA THR A 270 5.23 -23.48 9.00
C THR A 270 4.97 -23.51 7.49
N LEU A 271 5.79 -24.26 6.75
CA LEU A 271 5.61 -24.50 5.32
C LEU A 271 4.27 -25.23 5.04
N LEU A 272 3.90 -26.20 5.86
CA LEU A 272 2.61 -26.89 5.75
C LEU A 272 1.43 -25.94 5.98
N ALA A 273 1.51 -25.07 6.99
CA ALA A 273 0.46 -24.08 7.22
C ALA A 273 0.33 -23.11 6.02
N LEU A 274 1.44 -22.69 5.42
CA LEU A 274 1.46 -21.92 4.18
C LEU A 274 0.83 -22.69 3.01
N ALA A 275 1.17 -23.98 2.88
CA ALA A 275 0.61 -24.88 1.88
C ALA A 275 -0.91 -25.04 2.00
N VAL A 276 -1.45 -24.95 3.21
CA VAL A 276 -2.88 -24.99 3.47
C VAL A 276 -3.52 -23.62 3.29
N MET A 277 -2.88 -22.52 3.70
CA MET A 277 -3.46 -21.16 3.59
C MET A 277 -3.54 -20.65 2.16
N ALA A 278 -2.47 -20.81 1.37
CA ALA A 278 -2.41 -20.35 -0.01
C ALA A 278 -3.56 -20.85 -0.92
N PRO A 279 -3.97 -22.14 -0.94
CA PRO A 279 -5.09 -22.61 -1.75
C PRO A 279 -6.43 -22.09 -1.24
N LEU A 280 -6.58 -21.89 0.08
CA LEU A 280 -7.81 -21.31 0.65
C LEU A 280 -7.96 -19.84 0.26
N LEU A 281 -6.86 -19.08 0.29
CA LEU A 281 -6.80 -17.71 -0.20
C LEU A 281 -7.06 -17.63 -1.70
N ARG A 282 -6.42 -18.48 -2.49
CA ARG A 282 -6.68 -18.60 -3.93
C ARG A 282 -8.16 -18.86 -4.21
N ASN A 283 -8.77 -19.81 -3.50
CA ASN A 283 -10.19 -20.11 -3.68
C ASN A 283 -11.07 -18.93 -3.25
N SER A 284 -10.71 -18.21 -2.20
CA SER A 284 -11.43 -16.99 -1.79
C SER A 284 -11.36 -15.88 -2.85
N VAL A 285 -10.18 -15.66 -3.43
CA VAL A 285 -9.97 -14.73 -4.56
C VAL A 285 -10.87 -15.13 -5.73
N LEU A 286 -10.80 -16.39 -6.16
CA LEU A 286 -11.59 -16.88 -7.29
C LEU A 286 -13.09 -16.72 -7.02
N ARG A 287 -13.60 -17.17 -5.86
CA ARG A 287 -15.01 -16.99 -5.51
C ARG A 287 -15.48 -15.55 -5.56
N SER A 288 -14.67 -14.62 -5.04
CA SER A 288 -15.05 -13.20 -5.05
C SER A 288 -15.15 -12.62 -6.46
N ARG A 289 -14.29 -13.06 -7.40
CA ARG A 289 -14.29 -12.60 -8.79
C ARG A 289 -15.50 -13.09 -9.57
N GLU A 290 -15.90 -14.33 -9.34
CA GLU A 290 -17.12 -14.90 -9.93
C GLU A 290 -18.35 -14.06 -9.54
N LEU A 291 -18.45 -13.68 -8.27
CA LEU A 291 -19.54 -12.82 -7.79
C LEU A 291 -19.48 -11.41 -8.41
N PHE A 292 -18.28 -10.87 -8.64
CA PHE A 292 -18.12 -9.58 -9.34
C PHE A 292 -18.47 -9.67 -10.82
N ALA A 293 -18.11 -10.76 -11.49
CA ALA A 293 -18.49 -11.00 -12.87
C ALA A 293 -20.02 -11.14 -13.00
N ASP A 294 -20.67 -11.79 -12.04
CA ASP A 294 -22.14 -11.88 -11.98
C ASP A 294 -22.82 -10.52 -11.88
N ALA A 295 -22.39 -9.70 -10.93
CA ALA A 295 -22.94 -8.36 -10.73
C ALA A 295 -22.70 -7.44 -11.93
N GLN A 296 -21.55 -7.57 -12.59
CA GLN A 296 -21.24 -6.79 -13.79
C GLN A 296 -22.05 -7.25 -15.01
N ALA A 297 -22.28 -8.55 -15.16
CA ALA A 297 -23.14 -9.11 -16.22
C ALA A 297 -24.60 -8.66 -16.05
N GLU A 298 -25.09 -8.62 -14.81
CA GLU A 298 -26.41 -8.07 -14.47
C GLU A 298 -26.55 -6.60 -14.91
N LEU A 299 -25.55 -5.77 -14.63
CA LEU A 299 -25.53 -4.36 -15.01
C LEU A 299 -25.48 -4.12 -16.53
N TRP A 300 -24.89 -5.04 -17.30
CA TRP A 300 -24.95 -5.00 -18.77
C TRP A 300 -26.28 -5.54 -19.34
N GLY A 301 -27.25 -5.80 -18.47
CA GLY A 301 -28.62 -6.09 -18.85
C GLY A 301 -28.88 -7.57 -19.10
N SER A 302 -28.19 -8.49 -18.41
CA SER A 302 -28.68 -9.87 -18.31
C SER A 302 -29.98 -9.93 -17.52
N GLY A 303 -30.25 -8.98 -16.61
CA GLY A 303 -31.41 -9.03 -15.71
C GLY A 303 -31.23 -10.05 -14.58
N THR A 304 -31.71 -9.72 -13.39
CA THR A 304 -31.61 -10.55 -12.17
C THR A 304 -32.30 -11.90 -12.36
N THR A 305 -33.49 -11.89 -13.00
CA THR A 305 -34.32 -13.08 -13.24
C THR A 305 -33.67 -14.04 -14.21
N ASP A 306 -33.18 -13.56 -15.36
CA ASP A 306 -32.58 -14.43 -16.38
C ASP A 306 -31.25 -15.00 -15.90
N MET A 307 -30.45 -14.21 -15.17
CA MET A 307 -29.24 -14.70 -14.52
C MET A 307 -29.56 -15.78 -13.48
N SER A 308 -30.58 -15.56 -12.63
CA SER A 308 -31.00 -16.54 -11.64
C SER A 308 -31.55 -17.83 -12.26
N ALA A 309 -32.32 -17.71 -13.35
CA ALA A 309 -32.85 -18.84 -14.12
C ALA A 309 -31.72 -19.61 -14.80
N THR A 310 -30.77 -18.90 -15.41
CA THR A 310 -29.58 -19.50 -16.06
C THR A 310 -28.74 -20.28 -15.04
N LEU A 311 -28.48 -19.70 -13.86
CA LEU A 311 -27.76 -20.35 -12.77
C LEU A 311 -28.50 -21.59 -12.23
N ALA A 312 -29.83 -21.56 -12.19
CA ALA A 312 -30.63 -22.68 -11.72
C ALA A 312 -30.71 -23.82 -12.76
N GLY A 313 -30.86 -23.48 -14.05
CA GLY A 313 -31.09 -24.44 -15.13
C GLY A 313 -29.82 -25.11 -15.65
N TYR A 314 -28.74 -24.36 -15.84
CA TYR A 314 -27.53 -24.86 -16.53
C TYR A 314 -26.35 -25.12 -15.59
N PHE A 315 -26.39 -24.60 -14.36
CA PHE A 315 -25.31 -24.75 -13.37
C PHE A 315 -25.83 -25.42 -12.08
N PRO A 316 -26.32 -26.68 -12.16
CA PRO A 316 -26.89 -27.36 -11.01
C PRO A 316 -25.85 -27.43 -9.89
N SER A 317 -26.32 -27.24 -8.65
CA SER A 317 -25.45 -27.34 -7.49
C SER A 317 -24.80 -28.73 -7.48
N SER A 318 -23.47 -28.78 -7.46
CA SER A 318 -22.78 -30.07 -7.38
C SER A 318 -23.27 -30.79 -6.11
N ARG A 319 -23.81 -32.01 -6.25
CA ARG A 319 -24.37 -32.79 -5.13
C ARG A 319 -23.35 -33.03 -3.99
N ARG A 320 -22.04 -32.91 -4.27
CA ARG A 320 -21.00 -33.05 -3.24
C ARG A 320 -21.00 -31.86 -2.27
N ARG A 321 -21.31 -32.14 -1.00
CA ARG A 321 -21.21 -31.24 0.15
C ARG A 321 -19.75 -30.93 0.52
N ARG A 322 -18.95 -30.40 -0.43
CA ARG A 322 -17.65 -29.81 -0.11
C ARG A 322 -17.85 -28.51 0.67
N PRO A 323 -17.08 -28.25 1.75
CA PRO A 323 -17.09 -26.96 2.43
C PRO A 323 -16.87 -25.82 1.44
N GLU A 324 -17.59 -24.70 1.60
CA GLU A 324 -17.52 -23.57 0.68
C GLU A 324 -16.09 -23.02 0.54
N VAL A 325 -15.32 -23.06 1.63
CA VAL A 325 -13.91 -22.62 1.69
C VAL A 325 -13.02 -23.38 0.68
N LEU A 326 -13.33 -24.64 0.39
CA LEU A 326 -12.60 -25.49 -0.56
C LEU A 326 -13.13 -25.39 -2.00
N ARG A 327 -14.25 -24.70 -2.23
CA ARG A 327 -14.83 -24.53 -3.57
C ARG A 327 -14.20 -23.35 -4.29
N VAL A 328 -13.90 -23.53 -5.57
CA VAL A 328 -13.40 -22.47 -6.46
C VAL A 328 -14.52 -21.52 -6.86
N HIS A 329 -15.71 -22.06 -7.15
CA HIS A 329 -16.89 -21.27 -7.49
C HIS A 329 -17.81 -21.13 -6.27
N PRO A 330 -18.45 -19.96 -6.08
CA PRO A 330 -19.48 -19.77 -5.06
C PRO A 330 -20.69 -20.69 -5.34
N SER A 331 -21.46 -21.00 -4.29
CA SER A 331 -22.68 -21.80 -4.49
C SER A 331 -23.69 -21.05 -5.36
N PRO A 332 -24.53 -21.73 -6.16
CA PRO A 332 -25.58 -21.06 -6.95
C PRO A 332 -26.54 -20.23 -6.09
N GLN A 333 -26.78 -20.63 -4.83
CA GLN A 333 -27.57 -19.85 -3.88
C GLN A 333 -26.88 -18.54 -3.51
N ARG A 334 -25.56 -18.55 -3.25
CA ARG A 334 -24.81 -17.33 -2.92
C ARG A 334 -24.71 -16.39 -4.11
N ARG A 335 -24.52 -16.92 -5.33
CA ARG A 335 -24.55 -16.13 -6.57
C ARG A 335 -25.89 -15.41 -6.72
N ARG A 336 -27.02 -16.13 -6.59
CA ARG A 336 -28.37 -15.53 -6.61
C ARG A 336 -28.58 -14.51 -5.49
N ALA A 337 -28.18 -14.81 -4.27
CA ALA A 337 -28.30 -13.88 -3.14
C ALA A 337 -27.55 -12.56 -3.39
N VAL A 338 -26.38 -12.62 -4.03
CA VAL A 338 -25.59 -11.44 -4.40
C VAL A 338 -26.27 -10.57 -5.45
N LEU A 339 -26.99 -11.17 -6.40
CA LEU A 339 -27.76 -10.42 -7.40
C LEU A 339 -28.93 -9.67 -6.74
N HIS A 340 -29.53 -10.25 -5.70
CA HIS A 340 -30.58 -9.57 -4.92
C HIS A 340 -30.04 -8.57 -3.90
N ASP A 341 -28.86 -8.83 -3.33
CA ASP A 341 -28.20 -7.97 -2.34
C ASP A 341 -26.71 -7.78 -2.67
N SER A 342 -26.43 -6.70 -3.41
CA SER A 342 -25.06 -6.30 -3.77
C SER A 342 -24.16 -6.00 -2.56
N GLN A 343 -24.72 -5.81 -1.35
CA GLN A 343 -23.91 -5.65 -0.13
C GLN A 343 -23.13 -6.93 0.19
N LEU A 344 -23.62 -8.09 -0.22
CA LEU A 344 -22.95 -9.37 -0.04
C LEU A 344 -21.63 -9.46 -0.82
N LEU A 345 -21.46 -8.72 -1.94
CA LEU A 345 -20.20 -8.63 -2.69
C LEU A 345 -19.05 -8.09 -1.84
N ARG A 346 -19.38 -7.21 -0.90
CA ARG A 346 -18.41 -6.50 -0.05
C ARG A 346 -18.09 -7.28 1.22
N THR A 347 -18.79 -8.40 1.47
CA THR A 347 -18.55 -9.20 2.67
C THR A 347 -17.24 -9.98 2.54
N THR A 348 -16.25 -9.61 3.34
CA THR A 348 -15.05 -10.42 3.57
C THR A 348 -15.33 -11.42 4.68
N SER A 349 -14.84 -12.65 4.53
CA SER A 349 -14.94 -13.65 5.58
C SER A 349 -13.92 -13.38 6.69
N GLY A 350 -14.21 -13.83 7.93
CA GLY A 350 -13.20 -13.77 9.00
C GLY A 350 -11.91 -14.52 8.62
N TRP A 351 -12.03 -15.63 7.89
CA TRP A 351 -10.87 -16.38 7.41
C TRP A 351 -9.93 -15.57 6.52
N ASP A 352 -10.48 -14.69 5.67
CA ASP A 352 -9.67 -13.80 4.84
C ASP A 352 -8.78 -12.89 5.72
N TRP A 353 -9.32 -12.38 6.82
CA TRP A 353 -8.61 -11.50 7.74
C TRP A 353 -7.61 -12.24 8.63
N CYS A 354 -7.95 -13.46 9.05
CA CYS A 354 -7.00 -14.36 9.70
C CYS A 354 -5.79 -14.61 8.80
N ALA A 355 -6.03 -14.92 7.52
CA ALA A 355 -4.96 -15.12 6.55
C ALA A 355 -4.16 -13.83 6.26
N VAL A 356 -4.78 -12.65 6.26
CA VAL A 356 -4.07 -11.36 6.18
C VAL A 356 -3.11 -11.19 7.36
N GLY A 357 -3.56 -11.44 8.59
CA GLY A 357 -2.73 -11.35 9.79
C GLY A 357 -1.57 -12.34 9.77
N ALA A 358 -1.86 -13.61 9.47
CA ALA A 358 -0.85 -14.66 9.40
C ALA A 358 0.17 -14.38 8.29
N GLY A 359 -0.30 -14.02 7.09
CA GLY A 359 0.57 -13.70 5.96
C GLY A 359 1.44 -12.47 6.20
N ALA A 360 0.96 -11.46 6.93
CA ALA A 360 1.77 -10.31 7.31
C ALA A 360 2.96 -10.70 8.21
N MET A 361 2.74 -11.60 9.17
CA MET A 361 3.80 -12.04 10.08
C MET A 361 4.80 -12.98 9.40
N ILE A 362 4.32 -13.81 8.49
CA ILE A 362 5.19 -14.66 7.66
C ILE A 362 6.03 -13.80 6.73
N LEU A 363 5.44 -12.79 6.08
CA LEU A 363 6.17 -11.87 5.22
C LEU A 363 7.28 -11.15 5.99
N ARG A 364 6.99 -10.67 7.21
CA ARG A 364 8.02 -10.12 8.11
C ARG A 364 9.16 -11.11 8.34
N ARG A 365 8.85 -12.36 8.68
CA ARG A 365 9.86 -13.41 8.92
C ARG A 365 10.69 -13.70 7.66
N SER A 366 10.06 -13.88 6.51
CA SER A 366 10.78 -14.22 5.28
C SER A 366 11.71 -13.10 4.82
N ILE A 367 11.35 -11.84 5.06
CA ILE A 367 12.25 -10.70 4.80
C ILE A 367 13.43 -10.72 5.78
N LEU A 368 13.19 -11.01 7.06
CA LEU A 368 14.25 -11.16 8.06
C LEU A 368 15.21 -12.30 7.69
N GLY A 369 14.69 -13.43 7.23
CA GLY A 369 15.49 -14.58 6.79
C GLY A 369 16.26 -14.35 5.49
N ALA A 370 15.85 -13.38 4.67
CA ALA A 370 16.56 -12.98 3.46
C ALA A 370 17.74 -12.05 3.73
N TRP A 371 17.87 -11.54 4.95
CA TRP A 371 18.89 -10.58 5.36
C TRP A 371 19.91 -11.25 6.28
N PRO A 372 21.19 -10.83 6.30
CA PRO A 372 22.17 -11.33 7.27
C PRO A 372 21.62 -11.31 8.70
N ALA A 373 21.69 -12.45 9.37
CA ALA A 373 21.12 -12.61 10.69
C ALA A 373 21.78 -11.69 11.71
N GLY A 374 20.95 -11.04 12.51
CA GLY A 374 21.39 -10.03 13.48
C GLY A 374 21.27 -8.60 12.97
N ASP A 375 20.95 -8.38 11.69
CA ASP A 375 20.71 -7.02 11.22
C ASP A 375 19.34 -6.50 11.69
N VAL A 376 19.40 -5.53 12.59
CA VAL A 376 18.25 -4.76 13.06
C VAL A 376 17.47 -4.17 11.88
N ILE A 377 18.16 -3.79 10.80
CA ILE A 377 17.55 -3.21 9.59
C ILE A 377 16.59 -4.21 8.95
N GLY A 378 16.99 -5.48 8.81
CA GLY A 378 16.15 -6.53 8.21
C GLY A 378 14.81 -6.71 8.95
N ASP A 379 14.86 -6.75 10.29
CA ASP A 379 13.64 -6.85 11.11
C ASP A 379 12.77 -5.59 11.00
N GLN A 380 13.37 -4.40 10.99
CA GLN A 380 12.62 -3.16 10.81
C GLN A 380 11.96 -3.08 9.44
N VAL A 381 12.65 -3.48 8.37
CA VAL A 381 12.10 -3.52 7.01
C VAL A 381 10.98 -4.53 6.90
N GLY A 382 11.16 -5.75 7.44
CA GLY A 382 10.12 -6.78 7.48
C GLY A 382 8.87 -6.31 8.23
N THR A 383 9.05 -5.66 9.37
CA THR A 383 7.96 -5.10 10.19
C THR A 383 7.25 -3.95 9.48
N ALA A 384 8.00 -3.06 8.82
CA ALA A 384 7.44 -1.96 8.04
C ALA A 384 6.58 -2.48 6.88
N ILE A 385 7.05 -3.51 6.17
CA ILE A 385 6.30 -4.12 5.06
C ILE A 385 5.01 -4.79 5.57
N ALA A 386 5.09 -5.54 6.67
CA ALA A 386 3.90 -6.14 7.29
C ALA A 386 2.87 -5.09 7.73
N ALA A 387 3.33 -3.98 8.32
CA ALA A 387 2.47 -2.90 8.77
C ALA A 387 1.83 -2.13 7.61
N VAL A 388 2.57 -1.83 6.54
CA VAL A 388 2.02 -1.25 5.31
C VAL A 388 0.95 -2.17 4.75
N PHE A 389 1.22 -3.47 4.68
CA PHE A 389 0.28 -4.46 4.17
C PHE A 389 -1.02 -4.50 4.99
N ILE A 390 -0.94 -4.59 6.33
CA ILE A 390 -2.10 -4.56 7.23
C ILE A 390 -2.87 -3.23 7.11
N THR A 391 -2.16 -2.11 7.02
CA THR A 391 -2.78 -0.78 6.91
C THR A 391 -3.55 -0.64 5.60
N VAL A 392 -2.96 -1.06 4.48
CA VAL A 392 -3.65 -1.06 3.19
C VAL A 392 -4.85 -1.99 3.23
N ALA A 393 -4.72 -3.17 3.84
CA ALA A 393 -5.81 -4.12 4.01
C ALA A 393 -7.02 -3.51 4.74
N LEU A 394 -6.78 -3.08 5.97
CA LEU A 394 -7.78 -2.45 6.84
C LEU A 394 -8.32 -1.17 6.19
N GLY A 395 -7.46 -0.40 5.53
CA GLY A 395 -7.81 0.85 4.90
C GLY A 395 -8.78 0.67 3.74
N MET A 396 -8.53 -0.31 2.87
CA MET A 396 -9.47 -0.61 1.79
C MET A 396 -10.81 -1.10 2.32
N ALA A 397 -10.81 -1.93 3.37
CA ALA A 397 -12.05 -2.43 3.97
C ALA A 397 -12.85 -1.32 4.68
N ALA A 398 -12.18 -0.46 5.43
CA ALA A 398 -12.79 0.70 6.07
C ALA A 398 -13.35 1.70 5.05
N TRP A 399 -12.62 1.95 3.96
CA TRP A 399 -13.07 2.80 2.85
C TRP A 399 -14.33 2.25 2.17
N GLN A 400 -14.42 0.93 2.02
CA GLN A 400 -15.65 0.31 1.51
C GLN A 400 -16.82 0.45 2.49
N GLY A 401 -16.53 0.39 3.79
CA GLY A 401 -17.51 0.59 4.85
C GLY A 401 -18.06 2.02 4.90
N THR A 402 -17.21 3.05 4.73
CA THR A 402 -17.65 4.46 4.74
C THR A 402 -18.58 4.78 3.58
N ALA A 403 -18.34 4.20 2.39
CA ALA A 403 -19.23 4.34 1.23
C ALA A 403 -20.65 3.73 1.40
N GLN A 404 -20.97 3.10 2.54
CA GLN A 404 -22.26 2.46 2.84
C GLN A 404 -23.10 3.24 3.88
N GLU A 405 -23.10 4.58 3.86
CA GLU A 405 -23.63 5.46 4.92
C GLU A 405 -25.08 5.24 5.43
N GLY A 406 -25.85 4.29 4.90
CA GLY A 406 -27.23 4.03 5.33
C GLY A 406 -27.46 3.03 6.47
N GLN A 407 -26.48 2.26 6.97
CA GLN A 407 -26.76 1.16 7.93
C GLN A 407 -25.75 1.05 9.10
N PRO A 408 -25.98 1.76 10.23
CA PRO A 408 -25.09 1.76 11.39
C PRO A 408 -25.01 0.42 12.15
N GLN A 409 -26.13 -0.32 12.25
CA GLN A 409 -26.24 -1.48 13.15
C GLN A 409 -25.43 -2.71 12.66
N LEU A 410 -25.45 -3.02 11.36
CA LEU A 410 -24.72 -4.16 10.81
C LEU A 410 -23.19 -3.95 10.79
N ARG A 411 -22.74 -2.69 10.89
CA ARG A 411 -21.30 -2.34 10.95
C ARG A 411 -20.64 -2.83 12.23
N GLY A 412 -21.33 -2.77 13.39
CA GLY A 412 -20.75 -3.08 14.69
C GLY A 412 -20.27 -4.54 14.82
N ARG A 413 -21.19 -5.50 14.64
CA ARG A 413 -20.90 -6.93 14.83
C ARG A 413 -19.88 -7.46 13.82
N ARG A 414 -19.98 -7.05 12.55
CA ARG A 414 -19.04 -7.46 11.50
C ARG A 414 -17.64 -6.90 11.73
N SER A 415 -17.53 -5.64 12.18
CA SER A 415 -16.25 -5.03 12.50
C SER A 415 -15.49 -5.83 13.55
N VAL A 416 -16.16 -6.24 14.63
CA VAL A 416 -15.54 -7.04 15.70
C VAL A 416 -15.04 -8.38 15.18
N ALA A 417 -15.85 -9.10 14.40
CA ALA A 417 -15.44 -10.39 13.85
C ALA A 417 -14.22 -10.28 12.92
N VAL A 418 -14.17 -9.24 12.09
CA VAL A 418 -13.01 -8.93 11.23
C VAL A 418 -11.76 -8.67 12.05
N SER A 419 -11.85 -7.82 13.07
CA SER A 419 -10.73 -7.47 13.94
C SER A 419 -10.21 -8.66 14.73
N VAL A 420 -11.11 -9.46 15.31
CA VAL A 420 -10.76 -10.68 16.06
C VAL A 420 -10.07 -11.67 15.13
N ALA A 421 -10.61 -11.88 13.92
CA ALA A 421 -9.97 -12.79 12.98
C ALA A 421 -8.59 -12.29 12.52
N LEU A 422 -8.43 -10.98 12.28
CA LEU A 422 -7.11 -10.40 12.00
C LEU A 422 -6.14 -10.62 13.17
N GLY A 423 -6.57 -10.35 14.41
CA GLY A 423 -5.76 -10.57 15.61
C GLY A 423 -5.36 -12.03 15.82
N LEU A 424 -6.28 -12.97 15.59
CA LEU A 424 -5.99 -14.42 15.60
C LEU A 424 -4.97 -14.79 14.51
N GLY A 425 -5.09 -14.19 13.33
CA GLY A 425 -4.12 -14.34 12.25
C GLY A 425 -2.74 -13.85 12.64
N LEU A 426 -2.66 -12.65 13.23
CA LEU A 426 -1.40 -12.10 13.75
C LEU A 426 -0.80 -13.01 14.80
N ALA A 427 -1.59 -13.51 15.75
CA ALA A 427 -1.13 -14.40 16.81
C ALA A 427 -0.60 -15.74 16.24
N ALA A 428 -1.34 -16.33 15.31
CA ALA A 428 -0.92 -17.56 14.64
C ALA A 428 0.38 -17.33 13.87
N GLY A 429 0.46 -16.27 13.08
CA GLY A 429 1.64 -15.95 12.29
C GLY A 429 2.88 -15.54 13.11
N SER A 430 2.70 -14.82 14.22
CA SER A 430 3.79 -14.37 15.08
C SER A 430 4.31 -15.44 16.03
N SER A 431 3.54 -16.51 16.27
CA SER A 431 3.87 -17.50 17.30
C SER A 431 3.82 -18.93 16.77
N LEU A 432 2.65 -19.39 16.30
CA LEU A 432 2.45 -20.77 15.87
C LEU A 432 3.15 -21.10 14.55
N LEU A 433 3.51 -20.09 13.77
CA LEU A 433 4.19 -20.21 12.48
C LEU A 433 5.61 -19.63 12.51
N GLN A 434 6.17 -19.44 13.71
CA GLN A 434 7.56 -19.05 13.90
C GLN A 434 8.36 -20.24 14.47
N PRO A 435 9.17 -20.91 13.64
CA PRO A 435 9.99 -22.05 14.03
C PRO A 435 10.86 -21.83 15.26
N ASP A 436 11.36 -20.61 15.49
CA ASP A 436 12.12 -20.29 16.71
C ASP A 436 11.27 -20.42 17.97
N ILE A 437 10.01 -20.01 17.90
CA ILE A 437 9.05 -20.08 19.01
C ILE A 437 8.59 -21.52 19.20
N ILE A 438 8.26 -22.21 18.11
CA ILE A 438 7.88 -23.62 18.16
C ILE A 438 9.04 -24.45 18.75
N GLY A 439 10.27 -24.22 18.29
CA GLY A 439 11.47 -24.84 18.81
C GLY A 439 11.67 -24.54 20.29
N ALA A 440 11.53 -23.28 20.71
CA ALA A 440 11.62 -22.90 22.13
C ALA A 440 10.54 -23.59 22.98
N ILE A 441 9.30 -23.74 22.48
CA ILE A 441 8.23 -24.46 23.18
C ILE A 441 8.57 -25.94 23.38
N PHE A 442 9.22 -26.59 22.40
CA PHE A 442 9.63 -27.98 22.53
C PHE A 442 10.89 -28.16 23.39
N LEU A 443 11.76 -27.15 23.44
CA LEU A 443 13.02 -27.20 24.20
C LEU A 443 12.85 -26.82 25.67
N VAL A 444 11.85 -26.01 26.01
CA VAL A 444 11.64 -25.52 27.37
C VAL A 444 10.49 -26.29 28.03
N PRO A 445 10.72 -27.03 29.13
CA PRO A 445 9.67 -27.80 29.82
C PRO A 445 8.63 -26.94 30.57
N ALA A 446 8.64 -25.62 30.39
CA ALA A 446 7.75 -24.68 31.06
C ALA A 446 6.45 -24.40 30.26
N PRO A 447 5.32 -24.09 30.92
CA PRO A 447 4.05 -23.82 30.24
C PRO A 447 4.00 -22.42 29.61
N LEU A 448 4.76 -22.21 28.53
CA LEU A 448 4.75 -20.97 27.73
C LEU A 448 3.37 -20.69 27.08
N TRP A 449 2.51 -21.71 27.01
CA TRP A 449 1.14 -21.62 26.50
C TRP A 449 0.30 -20.56 27.22
N GLY A 450 0.48 -20.36 28.53
CA GLY A 450 -0.28 -19.37 29.29
C GLY A 450 -0.04 -17.93 28.82
N GLN A 451 1.21 -17.60 28.48
CA GLN A 451 1.56 -16.27 27.95
C GLN A 451 1.07 -16.10 26.52
N PHE A 452 1.19 -17.14 25.70
CA PHE A 452 0.67 -17.12 24.34
C PHE A 452 -0.85 -16.86 24.35
N LEU A 453 -1.60 -17.59 25.18
CA LEU A 453 -3.04 -17.40 25.33
C LEU A 453 -3.40 -16.01 25.84
N ALA A 454 -2.59 -15.41 26.72
CA ALA A 454 -2.78 -14.03 27.18
C ALA A 454 -2.47 -13.00 26.09
N TRP A 455 -1.63 -13.33 25.11
CA TRP A 455 -1.25 -12.43 24.01
C TRP A 455 -2.31 -12.32 22.91
N ILE A 456 -3.04 -13.41 22.65
CA ILE A 456 -4.14 -13.45 21.68
C ILE A 456 -5.18 -12.32 21.88
N PRO A 457 -5.78 -12.12 23.08
CA PRO A 457 -6.76 -11.06 23.28
C PRO A 457 -6.15 -9.67 23.09
N LEU A 458 -4.87 -9.45 23.43
CA LEU A 458 -4.19 -8.18 23.18
C LEU A 458 -4.05 -7.90 21.67
N LEU A 459 -3.66 -8.90 20.89
CA LEU A 459 -3.55 -8.76 19.43
C LEU A 459 -4.92 -8.51 18.79
N CYS A 460 -5.97 -9.22 19.23
CA CYS A 460 -7.35 -8.98 18.81
C CYS A 460 -7.83 -7.58 19.17
N LEU A 461 -7.55 -7.10 20.40
CA LEU A 461 -7.90 -5.75 20.84
C LEU A 461 -7.16 -4.69 20.04
N THR A 462 -5.87 -4.90 19.77
CA THR A 462 -5.05 -3.96 19.00
C THR A 462 -5.51 -3.90 17.53
N ALA A 463 -5.79 -5.05 16.92
CA ALA A 463 -6.37 -5.11 15.58
C ALA A 463 -7.72 -4.39 15.52
N TRP A 464 -8.55 -4.52 16.56
CA TRP A 464 -9.82 -3.82 16.68
C TRP A 464 -9.64 -2.30 16.82
N ALA A 465 -8.75 -1.86 17.71
CA ALA A 465 -8.43 -0.45 17.89
C ALA A 465 -7.89 0.17 16.60
N ALA A 466 -6.95 -0.51 15.92
CA ALA A 466 -6.39 -0.08 14.64
C ALA A 466 -7.46 0.04 13.55
N GLN A 467 -8.37 -0.94 13.44
CA GLN A 467 -9.47 -0.89 12.49
C GLN A 467 -10.43 0.28 12.79
N ARG A 468 -10.79 0.50 14.05
CA ARG A 468 -11.69 1.59 14.47
C ARG A 468 -11.06 2.95 14.21
N TRP A 469 -9.78 3.10 14.56
CA TRP A 469 -9.02 4.31 14.30
C TRP A 469 -8.90 4.59 12.80
N LEU A 470 -8.54 3.59 11.99
CA LEU A 470 -8.41 3.77 10.54
C LEU A 470 -9.77 4.04 9.86
N GLY A 471 -10.85 3.45 10.38
CA GLY A 471 -12.21 3.79 9.99
C GLY A 471 -12.55 5.26 10.26
N ALA A 472 -12.18 5.78 11.43
CA ALA A 472 -12.38 7.19 11.76
C ALA A 472 -11.53 8.13 10.87
N VAL A 473 -10.28 7.75 10.60
CA VAL A 473 -9.43 8.45 9.63
C VAL A 473 -10.12 8.49 8.28
N LEU A 474 -10.51 7.35 7.71
CA LEU A 474 -11.06 7.33 6.36
C LEU A 474 -12.43 8.00 6.25
N ALA A 475 -13.27 7.92 7.28
CA ALA A 475 -14.53 8.67 7.34
C ALA A 475 -14.27 10.18 7.30
N SER A 476 -13.30 10.67 8.10
CA SER A 476 -12.96 12.09 8.10
C SER A 476 -12.41 12.59 6.76
N TRP A 477 -11.75 11.72 5.98
CA TRP A 477 -11.22 12.04 4.66
C TRP A 477 -12.21 11.75 3.52
N ALA A 478 -13.36 11.13 3.80
CA ALA A 478 -14.31 10.67 2.80
C ALA A 478 -14.83 11.84 1.93
N ASP A 479 -15.22 12.96 2.54
CA ASP A 479 -15.69 14.14 1.81
C ASP A 479 -14.58 14.77 0.96
N ALA A 480 -13.36 14.88 1.51
CA ALA A 480 -12.22 15.47 0.82
C ALA A 480 -11.80 14.66 -0.42
N VAL A 481 -11.95 13.33 -0.35
CA VAL A 481 -11.67 12.39 -1.43
C VAL A 481 -12.87 12.31 -2.39
N GLY A 482 -14.11 12.27 -1.89
CA GLY A 482 -15.35 12.20 -2.66
C GLY A 482 -15.61 13.45 -3.50
N ALA A 483 -15.22 14.63 -3.00
CA ALA A 483 -15.26 15.89 -3.74
C ALA A 483 -14.23 15.96 -4.90
N ARG A 484 -13.45 14.90 -5.15
CA ARG A 484 -12.46 14.84 -6.22
C ARG A 484 -12.74 13.63 -7.10
N GLU A 485 -13.03 13.87 -8.38
CA GLU A 485 -13.09 12.77 -9.33
C GLU A 485 -11.68 12.31 -9.75
N GLY A 486 -11.52 10.98 -9.90
CA GLY A 486 -10.38 10.39 -10.62
C GLY A 486 -9.06 10.28 -9.84
N ARG A 487 -7.95 10.63 -10.50
CA ARG A 487 -6.58 10.32 -10.05
C ARG A 487 -6.17 11.05 -8.77
N ALA A 488 -6.70 12.26 -8.53
CA ALA A 488 -6.34 13.07 -7.38
C ALA A 488 -6.89 12.48 -6.06
N ALA A 489 -8.13 11.98 -6.07
CA ALA A 489 -8.73 11.24 -4.96
C ALA A 489 -7.88 10.02 -4.58
N LYS A 490 -7.45 9.23 -5.57
CA LYS A 490 -6.59 8.07 -5.34
C LYS A 490 -5.26 8.47 -4.68
N ARG A 491 -4.61 9.54 -5.15
CA ARG A 491 -3.35 10.02 -4.54
C ARG A 491 -3.52 10.45 -3.09
N VAL A 492 -4.60 11.16 -2.77
CA VAL A 492 -4.90 11.55 -1.39
C VAL A 492 -5.13 10.32 -0.53
N LEU A 493 -5.95 9.38 -0.99
CA LEU A 493 -6.21 8.13 -0.28
C LEU A 493 -4.90 7.35 0.00
N TRP A 494 -4.05 7.17 -1.01
CA TRP A 494 -2.76 6.50 -0.85
C TRP A 494 -1.81 7.24 0.10
N ALA A 495 -1.79 8.58 0.06
CA ALA A 495 -0.99 9.37 0.99
C ALA A 495 -1.50 9.21 2.44
N VAL A 496 -2.82 9.25 2.65
CA VAL A 496 -3.43 9.03 3.98
C VAL A 496 -3.11 7.63 4.50
N LEU A 497 -3.25 6.60 3.67
CA LEU A 497 -2.90 5.23 4.05
C LEU A 497 -1.39 5.07 4.33
N GLY A 498 -0.53 5.72 3.57
CA GLY A 498 0.92 5.70 3.80
C GLY A 498 1.35 6.42 5.08
N VAL A 499 0.68 7.51 5.46
CA VAL A 499 0.91 8.15 6.77
C VAL A 499 0.34 7.27 7.89
N ALA A 500 -0.82 6.65 7.66
CA ALA A 500 -1.46 5.79 8.64
C ALA A 500 -0.67 4.50 8.94
N SER A 501 0.23 4.07 8.04
CA SER A 501 1.04 2.88 8.29
C SER A 501 2.14 3.09 9.31
N VAL A 502 2.50 4.33 9.64
CA VAL A 502 3.52 4.64 10.65
C VAL A 502 3.06 4.24 12.07
N PRO A 503 1.87 4.67 12.56
CA PRO A 503 1.32 4.18 13.83
C PRO A 503 1.13 2.65 13.86
N VAL A 504 0.66 2.05 12.75
CA VAL A 504 0.49 0.59 12.67
C VAL A 504 1.83 -0.13 12.74
N TYR A 505 2.88 0.40 12.09
CA TYR A 505 4.24 -0.11 12.16
C TYR A 505 4.78 -0.05 13.59
N LEU A 506 4.67 1.11 14.25
CA LEU A 506 5.19 1.25 15.60
C LEU A 506 4.41 0.40 16.60
N GLY A 507 3.09 0.28 16.45
CA GLY A 507 2.28 -0.65 17.24
C GLY A 507 2.65 -2.11 17.00
N LEU A 508 2.91 -2.51 15.74
CA LEU A 508 3.29 -3.86 15.40
C LEU A 508 4.72 -4.21 15.87
N ALA A 509 5.68 -3.31 15.67
CA ALA A 509 7.04 -3.43 16.17
C ALA A 509 7.03 -3.58 17.69
N PHE A 510 6.23 -2.74 18.37
CA PHE A 510 6.06 -2.81 19.81
C PHE A 510 5.43 -4.11 20.28
N LEU A 511 4.36 -4.58 19.63
CA LEU A 511 3.72 -5.85 19.98
C LEU A 511 4.62 -7.05 19.72
N THR A 512 5.38 -7.03 18.64
CA THR A 512 6.25 -8.16 18.28
C THR A 512 7.50 -8.21 19.15
N LEU A 513 8.13 -7.06 19.41
CA LEU A 513 9.19 -6.95 20.41
C LEU A 513 8.66 -7.31 21.80
N GLY A 514 7.50 -6.80 22.18
CA GLY A 514 6.84 -7.10 23.44
C GLY A 514 6.52 -8.58 23.60
N LEU A 515 6.07 -9.26 22.54
CA LEU A 515 5.85 -10.70 22.52
C LEU A 515 7.17 -11.47 22.68
N GLN A 516 8.21 -11.10 21.92
CA GLN A 516 9.52 -11.72 22.04
C GLN A 516 10.02 -11.57 23.47
N LEU A 517 10.06 -10.34 23.99
CA LEU A 517 10.43 -10.06 25.37
C LEU A 517 9.52 -10.81 26.35
N ALA A 518 8.21 -10.90 26.14
CA ALA A 518 7.28 -11.55 27.06
C ALA A 518 7.31 -13.07 27.01
N MET A 519 7.75 -13.70 25.92
CA MET A 519 7.94 -15.15 25.87
C MET A 519 9.32 -15.55 26.36
N PHE A 520 10.32 -14.72 26.09
CA PHE A 520 11.64 -14.91 26.65
C PHE A 520 11.65 -14.55 28.15
N LYS A 521 10.91 -13.55 28.62
CA LYS A 521 10.99 -13.06 30.01
C LYS A 521 10.53 -14.02 31.12
N PRO A 522 9.59 -14.96 30.90
CA PRO A 522 9.23 -15.96 31.91
C PRO A 522 10.00 -17.27 31.77
N ILE A 523 10.65 -17.49 30.61
CA ILE A 523 11.87 -18.29 30.61
C ILE A 523 12.88 -17.60 31.53
N PHE A 524 12.80 -16.26 31.62
CA PHE A 524 13.66 -15.37 32.39
C PHE A 524 13.14 -14.84 33.76
N GLY A 525 12.38 -15.64 34.54
CA GLY A 525 12.18 -15.35 35.96
C GLY A 525 11.23 -16.32 36.68
N PRO A 526 11.36 -16.53 38.01
CA PRO A 526 10.40 -17.30 38.80
C PRO A 526 9.11 -16.48 38.95
N GLY A 527 8.25 -16.52 37.94
CA GLY A 527 7.07 -15.69 37.89
C GLY A 527 5.97 -16.31 37.04
N ASN A 528 4.96 -16.80 37.75
CA ASN A 528 3.67 -17.34 37.31
C ASN A 528 2.99 -16.42 36.27
N ALA A 529 1.82 -16.79 35.73
CA ALA A 529 1.04 -15.98 34.76
C ALA A 529 0.95 -14.46 35.08
N LEU A 530 1.06 -14.07 36.37
CA LEU A 530 1.24 -12.71 36.87
C LEU A 530 2.43 -11.94 36.26
N GLY A 531 3.55 -12.59 35.94
CA GLY A 531 4.70 -11.99 35.27
C GLY A 531 4.37 -11.54 33.84
N GLY A 532 3.57 -12.33 33.11
CA GLY A 532 3.04 -11.92 31.80
C GLY A 532 2.12 -10.69 31.91
N VAL A 533 1.27 -10.65 32.95
CA VAL A 533 0.41 -9.48 33.24
C VAL A 533 1.24 -8.26 33.64
N ALA A 534 2.30 -8.43 34.43
CA ALA A 534 3.20 -7.33 34.80
C ALA A 534 3.99 -6.79 33.59
N VAL A 535 4.39 -7.66 32.65
CA VAL A 535 4.99 -7.23 31.38
C VAL A 535 3.96 -6.46 30.54
N LEU A 536 2.73 -6.95 30.44
CA LEU A 536 1.64 -6.23 29.78
C LEU A 536 1.38 -4.85 30.41
N ALA A 537 1.45 -4.73 31.75
CA ALA A 537 1.27 -3.47 32.46
C ALA A 537 2.47 -2.52 32.32
N THR A 538 3.69 -3.06 32.23
CA THR A 538 4.92 -2.26 32.10
C THR A 538 5.23 -1.86 30.66
N LEU A 539 4.72 -2.60 29.67
CA LEU A 539 4.91 -2.33 28.25
C LEU A 539 4.47 -0.91 27.86
N PRO A 540 3.26 -0.43 28.19
CA PRO A 540 2.87 0.97 27.94
C PRO A 540 3.80 1.98 28.62
N ALA A 541 4.28 1.67 29.83
CA ALA A 541 5.27 2.51 30.51
C ALA A 541 6.60 2.53 29.76
N ILE A 542 7.11 1.38 29.27
CA ILE A 542 8.32 1.30 28.43
C ILE A 542 8.14 2.12 27.14
N PHE A 543 6.97 2.03 26.50
CA PHE A 543 6.65 2.82 25.31
C PHE A 543 6.64 4.32 25.61
N LEU A 544 6.01 4.74 26.71
CA LEU A 544 6.01 6.13 27.18
C LEU A 544 7.40 6.61 27.60
N LEU A 545 8.25 5.71 28.10
CA LEU A 545 9.65 5.91 28.44
C LEU A 545 10.58 5.81 27.21
N LEU A 546 10.03 5.56 26.02
CA LEU A 546 10.66 5.78 24.71
C LEU A 546 10.04 7.02 24.01
N PRO A 547 10.18 8.24 24.59
CA PRO A 547 9.66 9.49 24.04
C PRO A 547 9.80 9.70 22.52
N PRO A 548 10.92 9.34 21.86
CA PRO A 548 11.07 9.60 20.43
C PRO A 548 10.07 8.90 19.52
N LEU A 549 9.52 7.76 19.96
CA LEU A 549 8.61 6.97 19.13
C LEU A 549 7.16 7.18 19.55
N ALA A 550 6.90 7.32 20.85
CA ALA A 550 5.54 7.48 21.36
C ALA A 550 4.90 8.81 20.95
N LEU A 551 5.63 9.92 21.03
CA LEU A 551 5.06 11.24 20.76
C LEU A 551 4.67 11.42 19.27
N PRO A 552 5.52 11.10 18.27
CA PRO A 552 5.10 11.16 16.87
C PRO A 552 3.90 10.27 16.56
N VAL A 553 3.81 9.09 17.18
CA VAL A 553 2.65 8.19 17.01
C VAL A 553 1.39 8.83 17.55
N LEU A 554 1.42 9.32 18.79
CA LEU A 554 0.26 9.96 19.41
C LEU A 554 -0.19 11.19 18.59
N VAL A 555 0.77 11.98 18.12
CA VAL A 555 0.52 13.12 17.23
C VAL A 555 -0.11 12.67 15.92
N ILE A 556 0.49 11.73 15.17
CA ILE A 556 -0.06 11.27 13.89
C ILE A 556 -1.45 10.66 14.08
N THR A 557 -1.63 9.83 15.12
CA THR A 557 -2.88 9.14 15.45
C THR A 557 -4.00 10.13 15.73
N ALA A 558 -3.71 11.24 16.43
CA ALA A 558 -4.68 12.29 16.72
C ALA A 558 -4.89 13.25 15.53
N VAL A 559 -3.82 13.63 14.84
CA VAL A 559 -3.85 14.67 13.79
C VAL A 559 -4.46 14.16 12.50
N LEU A 560 -4.19 12.92 12.10
CA LEU A 560 -4.65 12.40 10.81
C LEU A 560 -6.18 12.46 10.63
N PRO A 561 -7.03 12.04 11.60
CA PRO A 561 -8.48 12.19 11.46
C PRO A 561 -8.94 13.66 11.56
N LEU A 562 -8.31 14.47 12.42
CA LEU A 562 -8.62 15.90 12.54
C LEU A 562 -8.30 16.67 11.24
N ALA A 563 -7.19 16.33 10.61
CA ALA A 563 -6.77 16.89 9.33
C ALA A 563 -7.74 16.50 8.20
N GLY A 564 -8.32 15.30 8.23
CA GLY A 564 -9.36 14.89 7.28
C GLY A 564 -10.64 15.69 7.42
N ALA A 565 -11.18 15.77 8.65
CA ALA A 565 -12.36 16.56 8.96
C ALA A 565 -12.16 18.04 8.60
N GLY A 566 -10.94 18.54 8.81
CA GLY A 566 -10.51 19.85 8.37
C GLY A 566 -10.31 19.96 6.86
N ALA A 567 -9.87 18.95 6.13
CA ALA A 567 -9.46 19.10 4.72
C ALA A 567 -10.59 19.49 3.77
N ALA A 568 -11.85 19.19 4.11
CA ALA A 568 -13.02 19.64 3.35
C ALA A 568 -13.27 21.15 3.54
N SER A 569 -13.06 21.67 4.75
CA SER A 569 -13.29 23.08 5.12
C SER A 569 -12.03 23.95 4.89
N LEU A 570 -10.85 23.46 5.29
CA LEU A 570 -9.56 24.13 5.37
C LEU A 570 -8.73 24.15 4.06
N ARG A 571 -9.33 24.03 2.88
CA ARG A 571 -8.56 24.00 1.59
C ARG A 571 -7.65 25.21 1.37
N GLN A 572 -8.09 26.41 1.75
CA GLN A 572 -7.29 27.63 1.65
C GLN A 572 -6.26 27.83 2.77
N PRO A 573 -6.58 27.63 4.05
CA PRO A 573 -5.62 27.79 5.15
C PRO A 573 -4.54 26.71 5.13
N LEU A 574 -4.84 25.47 4.76
CA LEU A 574 -3.83 24.40 4.69
C LEU A 574 -2.73 24.74 3.67
N ARG A 575 -3.09 25.39 2.56
CA ARG A 575 -2.12 25.90 1.58
C ARG A 575 -1.22 26.97 2.21
N LYS A 576 -1.80 27.90 2.98
CA LYS A 576 -1.03 28.93 3.70
C LYS A 576 -0.15 28.33 4.78
N VAL A 577 -0.65 27.38 5.57
CA VAL A 577 0.08 26.63 6.60
C VAL A 577 1.25 25.86 6.02
N LEU A 578 1.08 25.18 4.87
CA LEU A 578 2.17 24.46 4.22
C LEU A 578 3.26 25.44 3.75
N TRP A 579 2.87 26.59 3.19
CA TRP A 579 3.81 27.66 2.84
C TRP A 579 4.53 28.23 4.06
N TYR A 580 3.83 28.44 5.18
CA TYR A 580 4.43 28.89 6.43
C TYR A 580 5.34 27.83 7.06
N GLY A 581 4.98 26.56 6.99
CA GLY A 581 5.81 25.44 7.48
C GLY A 581 7.09 25.26 6.66
N ILE A 582 7.02 25.37 5.34
CA ILE A 582 8.22 25.40 4.47
C ILE A 582 9.07 26.67 4.78
N GLY A 583 8.41 27.81 4.98
CA GLY A 583 9.06 29.06 5.37
C GLY A 583 9.71 29.03 6.76
N ALA A 584 9.21 28.20 7.68
CA ALA A 584 9.77 27.97 9.02
C ALA A 584 10.89 26.91 9.02
N ALA A 585 10.78 25.91 8.15
CA ALA A 585 11.77 24.86 7.99
C ALA A 585 13.10 25.41 7.47
N ALA A 586 13.04 26.34 6.51
CA ALA A 586 14.24 26.96 5.93
C ALA A 586 15.15 27.63 6.99
N PRO A 587 14.69 28.59 7.82
CA PRO A 587 15.54 29.22 8.83
C PRO A 587 15.98 28.23 9.93
N THR A 588 15.16 27.25 10.29
CA THR A 588 15.54 26.20 11.25
C THR A 588 16.67 25.34 10.71
N PHE A 589 16.59 24.96 9.44
CA PHE A 589 17.62 24.20 8.72
C PHE A 589 18.92 25.02 8.59
N PHE A 590 18.82 26.31 8.23
CA PHE A 590 19.98 27.21 8.17
C PHE A 590 20.64 27.45 9.54
N LEU A 591 19.86 27.58 10.62
CA LEU A 591 20.38 27.73 12.00
C LEU A 591 21.05 26.45 12.53
N LEU A 592 20.53 25.28 12.15
CA LEU A 592 21.16 23.99 12.45
C LEU A 592 22.48 23.80 11.69
N LEU A 593 22.53 24.21 10.42
CA LEU A 593 23.75 24.19 9.60
C LEU A 593 24.81 25.20 10.04
N SER A 594 24.42 26.33 10.64
CA SER A 594 25.34 27.37 11.10
C SER A 594 25.95 27.10 12.49
N GLY A 595 25.70 25.94 13.10
CA GLY A 595 26.21 25.60 14.44
C GLY A 595 25.61 26.44 15.58
N ALA A 596 24.45 27.07 15.38
CA ALA A 596 23.83 27.90 16.41
C ALA A 596 23.49 27.05 17.65
N ARG A 597 23.69 27.64 18.85
CA ARG A 597 23.41 26.96 20.11
C ARG A 597 21.95 26.52 20.18
N LEU A 598 21.74 25.26 20.59
CA LEU A 598 20.46 24.55 20.66
C LEU A 598 19.28 25.37 21.19
N VAL A 599 19.50 26.20 22.21
CA VAL A 599 18.48 27.05 22.83
C VAL A 599 17.92 28.08 21.84
N ILE A 600 18.76 28.63 20.97
CA ILE A 600 18.38 29.62 19.96
C ILE A 600 17.54 28.93 18.88
N THR A 601 17.97 27.77 18.41
CA THR A 601 17.23 27.01 17.39
C THR A 601 15.86 26.57 17.90
N VAL A 602 15.79 26.04 19.12
CA VAL A 602 14.52 25.64 19.76
C VAL A 602 13.62 26.86 20.00
N GLY A 603 14.18 27.99 20.46
CA GLY A 603 13.44 29.23 20.68
C GLY A 603 12.87 29.82 19.39
N VAL A 604 13.65 29.83 18.30
CA VAL A 604 13.20 30.33 16.99
C VAL A 604 12.12 29.43 16.39
N VAL A 605 12.27 28.10 16.49
CA VAL A 605 11.25 27.15 16.03
C VAL A 605 9.95 27.34 16.81
N ALA A 606 10.01 27.37 18.14
CA ALA A 606 8.83 27.55 18.98
C ALA A 606 8.15 28.92 18.72
N LEU A 607 8.93 29.98 18.55
CA LEU A 607 8.42 31.32 18.23
C LEU A 607 7.72 31.33 16.87
N VAL A 608 8.35 30.80 15.83
CA VAL A 608 7.77 30.76 14.47
C VAL A 608 6.50 29.92 14.45
N GLN A 609 6.48 28.77 15.12
CA GLN A 609 5.28 27.93 15.28
C GLN A 609 4.15 28.68 15.98
N THR A 610 4.46 29.40 17.06
CA THR A 610 3.49 30.20 17.82
C THR A 610 2.92 31.33 16.98
N VAL A 611 3.77 32.08 16.27
CA VAL A 611 3.37 33.19 15.39
C VAL A 611 2.50 32.68 14.23
N CYS A 612 2.87 31.56 13.62
CA CYS A 612 2.08 30.95 12.54
C CYS A 612 0.71 30.46 13.04
N ALA A 613 0.66 29.80 14.21
CA ALA A 613 -0.59 29.33 14.80
C ALA A 613 -1.54 30.50 15.13
N VAL A 614 -1.02 31.59 15.70
CA VAL A 614 -1.78 32.81 16.00
C VAL A 614 -2.25 33.50 14.72
N HIS A 615 -1.39 33.64 13.70
CA HIS A 615 -1.75 34.28 12.44
C HIS A 615 -2.85 33.50 11.68
N VAL A 616 -2.77 32.17 11.65
CA VAL A 616 -3.81 31.31 11.06
C VAL A 616 -5.12 31.44 11.83
N ALA A 617 -5.08 31.39 13.17
CA ALA A 617 -6.26 31.58 14.01
C ALA A 617 -6.93 32.96 13.81
N LEU A 618 -6.15 34.00 13.49
CA LEU A 618 -6.65 35.36 13.27
C LEU A 618 -7.15 35.63 11.84
N THR A 619 -6.75 34.83 10.84
CA THR A 619 -7.11 35.09 9.43
C THR A 619 -8.29 34.25 8.93
N GLU A 620 -8.69 33.22 9.67
CA GLU A 620 -9.73 32.22 9.32
C GLU A 620 -11.13 32.54 9.90
N ASP A 621 -11.52 33.82 9.91
CA ASP A 621 -12.73 34.34 10.59
C ASP A 621 -14.09 33.89 10.00
N ARG A 622 -14.10 32.95 9.04
CA ARG A 622 -15.32 32.54 8.30
C ARG A 622 -15.70 31.06 8.42
N GLN A 623 -14.96 30.22 9.13
CA GLN A 623 -15.28 28.79 9.21
C GLN A 623 -15.61 28.31 10.63
N GLN A 624 -16.46 27.28 10.69
CA GLN A 624 -17.09 26.76 11.91
C GLN A 624 -16.10 26.20 12.96
N HIS A 625 -14.80 26.04 12.65
CA HIS A 625 -13.84 25.33 13.52
C HIS A 625 -12.42 25.98 13.59
N PRO A 626 -12.27 27.19 14.16
CA PRO A 626 -10.98 27.92 14.22
C PRO A 626 -9.90 27.24 15.10
N LEU A 627 -10.32 26.48 16.12
CA LEU A 627 -9.42 25.69 16.97
C LEU A 627 -8.77 24.54 16.19
N ALA A 628 -9.52 23.86 15.32
CA ALA A 628 -8.98 22.78 14.49
C ALA A 628 -7.93 23.32 13.50
N ALA A 629 -8.18 24.49 12.89
CA ALA A 629 -7.25 25.14 11.99
C ALA A 629 -5.92 25.51 12.68
N ALA A 630 -5.98 26.09 13.88
CA ALA A 630 -4.81 26.47 14.67
C ALA A 630 -4.00 25.24 15.12
N THR A 631 -4.68 24.19 15.58
CA THR A 631 -4.07 22.93 16.00
C THR A 631 -3.39 22.22 14.83
N VAL A 632 -4.03 22.16 13.66
CA VAL A 632 -3.42 21.61 12.43
C VAL A 632 -2.22 22.45 11.98
N ALA A 633 -2.25 23.78 12.13
CA ALA A 633 -1.13 24.65 11.81
C ALA A 633 0.07 24.43 12.73
N ALA A 634 -0.15 24.35 14.04
CA ALA A 634 0.88 24.08 15.04
C ALA A 634 1.50 22.68 14.84
N LEU A 635 0.68 21.67 14.55
CA LEU A 635 1.15 20.30 14.36
C LEU A 635 1.85 20.10 13.01
N GLY A 636 1.37 20.74 11.94
CA GLY A 636 2.03 20.72 10.64
C GLY A 636 3.41 21.37 10.67
N THR A 637 3.54 22.51 11.34
CA THR A 637 4.82 23.20 11.52
C THR A 637 5.76 22.45 12.49
N GLY A 638 5.21 21.80 13.53
CA GLY A 638 5.93 20.87 14.42
C GLY A 638 6.50 19.65 13.70
N LEU A 639 5.69 18.99 12.87
CA LEU A 639 6.09 17.80 12.12
C LEU A 639 7.20 18.12 11.11
N ILE A 640 7.07 19.22 10.35
CA ILE A 640 8.09 19.65 9.39
C ILE A 640 9.40 20.02 10.11
N GLY A 641 9.31 20.68 11.27
CA GLY A 641 10.48 20.96 12.13
C GLY A 641 11.19 19.68 12.59
N ASN A 642 10.44 18.67 13.03
CA ASN A 642 10.98 17.37 13.44
C ASN A 642 11.61 16.59 12.28
N LEU A 643 10.99 16.58 11.10
CA LEU A 643 11.55 15.96 9.89
C LEU A 643 12.85 16.65 9.45
N SER A 644 12.94 17.96 9.62
CA SER A 644 14.16 18.73 9.34
C SER A 644 15.27 18.40 10.36
N GLY A 645 14.91 18.16 11.63
CA GLY A 645 15.83 17.71 12.67
C GLY A 645 16.32 16.26 12.49
N LEU A 646 15.47 15.39 11.94
CA LEU A 646 15.81 14.02 11.54
C LEU A 646 16.90 14.01 10.46
N ALA A 647 16.77 14.87 9.45
CA ALA A 647 17.77 15.03 8.40
C ALA A 647 19.13 15.56 8.93
N ALA A 648 19.14 16.21 10.10
CA ALA A 648 20.33 16.78 10.72
C ALA A 648 20.97 15.89 11.80
N GLY A 649 20.45 14.67 12.06
CA GLY A 649 21.06 13.70 12.99
C GLY A 649 20.91 14.01 14.49
N THR A 650 20.16 15.05 14.88
CA THR A 650 20.02 15.50 16.28
C THR A 650 18.64 15.17 16.89
N TRP A 651 18.20 13.91 16.74
CA TRP A 651 16.80 13.49 16.94
C TRP A 651 16.26 13.71 18.37
N HIS A 652 17.05 13.42 19.41
CA HIS A 652 16.65 13.58 20.82
C HIS A 652 16.31 15.05 21.14
N ARG A 653 17.07 16.00 20.58
CA ARG A 653 17.08 17.41 21.01
C ARG A 653 15.99 18.25 20.35
N VAL A 654 15.54 17.84 19.15
CA VAL A 654 14.51 18.55 18.37
C VAL A 654 13.10 18.18 18.84
N ALA A 655 12.88 16.94 19.29
CA ALA A 655 11.58 16.48 19.79
C ALA A 655 11.06 17.31 20.98
N VAL A 656 11.94 17.67 21.93
CA VAL A 656 11.59 18.48 23.10
C VAL A 656 11.12 19.88 22.69
N GLY A 657 11.84 20.53 21.76
CA GLY A 657 11.50 21.87 21.27
C GLY A 657 10.19 21.93 20.48
N ALA A 658 9.93 20.93 19.63
CA ALA A 658 8.69 20.85 18.86
C ALA A 658 7.47 20.61 19.76
N THR A 659 7.62 19.81 20.82
CA THR A 659 6.55 19.57 21.81
C THR A 659 6.17 20.86 22.52
N PHE A 660 7.17 21.62 22.97
CA PHE A 660 6.95 22.90 23.64
C PHE A 660 6.28 23.92 22.70
N GLY A 661 6.70 23.98 21.43
CA GLY A 661 6.11 24.85 20.42
C GLY A 661 4.65 24.51 20.08
N VAL A 662 4.28 23.22 20.03
CA VAL A 662 2.87 22.80 19.82
C VAL A 662 2.00 23.21 21.01
N ILE A 663 2.47 23.00 22.25
CA ILE A 663 1.71 23.34 23.46
C ILE A 663 1.57 24.86 23.57
N ALA A 664 2.67 25.61 23.44
CA ALA A 664 2.68 27.07 23.53
C ALA A 664 1.88 27.72 22.40
N GLY A 665 1.98 27.21 21.16
CA GLY A 665 1.22 27.69 20.02
C GLY A 665 -0.29 27.46 20.17
N SER A 666 -0.68 26.28 20.66
CA SER A 666 -2.09 25.95 20.90
C SER A 666 -2.70 26.81 22.02
N ALA A 667 -1.96 27.00 23.12
CA ALA A 667 -2.38 27.87 24.22
C ALA A 667 -2.49 29.34 23.77
N SER A 668 -1.51 29.84 23.01
CA SER A 668 -1.49 31.21 22.51
C SER A 668 -2.64 31.48 21.52
N ALA A 669 -2.95 30.51 20.64
CA ALA A 669 -4.09 30.60 19.74
C ALA A 669 -5.43 30.62 20.49
N ALA A 670 -5.57 29.78 21.53
CA ALA A 670 -6.77 29.77 22.37
C ALA A 670 -6.97 31.11 23.10
N VAL A 671 -5.91 31.71 23.64
CA VAL A 671 -5.95 33.05 24.27
C VAL A 671 -6.29 34.13 23.26
N ALA A 672 -5.67 34.14 22.08
CA ALA A 672 -5.94 35.12 21.02
C ALA A 672 -7.41 35.07 20.56
N LEU A 673 -7.98 33.87 20.39
CA LEU A 673 -9.40 33.68 20.08
C LEU A 673 -10.31 34.16 21.22
N GLY A 674 -9.94 33.91 22.48
CA GLY A 674 -10.67 34.40 23.66
C GLY A 674 -10.72 35.93 23.75
N LEU A 675 -9.58 36.60 23.54
CA LEU A 675 -9.49 38.07 23.56
C LEU A 675 -10.29 38.70 22.42
N ARG A 676 -10.25 38.10 21.22
CA ARG A 676 -11.00 38.59 20.07
C ARG A 676 -12.51 38.40 20.23
N ARG A 677 -12.98 37.27 20.78
CA ARG A 677 -14.40 37.07 21.14
C ARG A 677 -14.89 38.12 22.14
N ARG A 678 -14.05 38.48 23.12
CA ARG A 678 -14.37 39.58 24.06
C ARG A 678 -14.46 40.94 23.36
N ARG A 679 -13.57 41.23 22.40
CA ARG A 679 -13.64 42.46 21.60
C ARG A 679 -14.87 42.49 20.70
N ALA A 680 -15.20 41.39 20.02
CA ALA A 680 -16.42 41.29 19.19
C ALA A 680 -17.68 41.52 20.02
N ARG A 681 -17.80 40.90 21.21
CA ARG A 681 -18.91 41.19 22.14
C ARG A 681 -18.96 42.65 22.57
N ARG A 682 -17.82 43.28 22.84
CA ARG A 682 -17.77 44.72 23.17
C ARG A 682 -18.16 45.60 21.99
N ALA A 683 -17.76 45.22 20.77
CA ALA A 683 -18.13 45.91 19.54
C ALA A 683 -19.62 45.77 19.24
N ASP A 684 -20.21 44.58 19.41
CA ASP A 684 -21.66 44.38 19.26
C ASP A 684 -22.44 45.20 20.30
N VAL A 685 -21.97 45.25 21.55
CA VAL A 685 -22.58 46.10 22.59
C VAL A 685 -22.42 47.60 22.26
N ALA A 686 -21.27 48.01 21.71
CA ALA A 686 -21.04 49.39 21.27
C ALA A 686 -21.88 49.74 20.04
N GLN A 687 -22.07 48.81 19.10
CA GLN A 687 -22.84 48.98 17.87
C GLN A 687 -24.35 48.93 18.16
N GLN A 688 -24.79 48.14 19.14
CA GLN A 688 -26.14 48.22 19.70
C GLN A 688 -26.39 49.57 20.41
N ARG A 689 -25.38 50.13 21.08
CA ARG A 689 -25.46 51.50 21.63
C ARG A 689 -25.46 52.58 20.54
N ALA A 690 -24.72 52.39 19.46
CA ALA A 690 -24.66 53.31 18.32
C ALA A 690 -25.87 53.21 17.38
N ARG A 691 -26.64 52.12 17.42
CA ARG A 691 -27.89 51.96 16.67
C ARG A 691 -29.09 52.69 17.29
N LYS A 692 -28.88 53.53 18.32
CA LYS A 692 -29.85 54.59 18.65
C LYS A 692 -29.82 55.63 17.51
N PRO A 693 -30.92 55.83 16.77
CA PRO A 693 -30.91 56.64 15.55
C PRO A 693 -30.89 58.13 15.89
N SER A 694 -29.80 58.82 15.54
CA SER A 694 -29.85 60.24 15.20
C SER A 694 -30.00 60.34 13.68
N SER A 695 -31.16 60.81 13.26
CA SER A 695 -31.52 61.16 11.90
C SER A 695 -30.60 62.23 11.31
N ALA A 696 -30.03 61.99 10.13
CA ALA A 696 -30.04 62.93 9.01
C ALA A 696 -29.30 62.35 7.79
N ALA A 697 -29.80 62.76 6.63
CA ALA A 697 -29.49 62.34 5.28
C ALA A 697 -28.02 62.54 4.84
N VAL A 698 -27.62 61.89 3.74
CA VAL A 698 -27.37 62.52 2.43
C VAL A 698 -26.62 61.53 1.51
N THR A 699 -26.98 61.59 0.23
CA THR A 699 -26.64 60.77 -0.94
C THR A 699 -25.25 61.03 -1.54
N GLY A 700 -24.71 60.06 -2.29
CA GLY A 700 -23.64 60.31 -3.28
C GLY A 700 -23.04 59.03 -3.90
N PRO A 701 -23.02 58.87 -5.24
CA PRO A 701 -22.45 57.69 -5.93
C PRO A 701 -21.04 57.98 -6.47
N TRP A 702 -20.10 57.02 -6.41
CA TRP A 702 -18.81 57.15 -7.14
C TRP A 702 -18.27 55.81 -7.68
N VAL A 703 -17.65 55.95 -8.87
CA VAL A 703 -17.23 54.98 -9.88
C VAL A 703 -15.74 54.55 -9.69
N GLY A 704 -15.32 53.38 -10.22
CA GLY A 704 -13.94 52.79 -10.16
C GLY A 704 -12.87 53.57 -10.97
N PRO A 705 -11.73 53.02 -11.50
CA PRO A 705 -11.07 51.68 -11.52
C PRO A 705 -9.53 51.81 -11.18
N PRO A 706 -8.48 51.19 -11.82
CA PRO A 706 -8.17 49.85 -12.38
C PRO A 706 -6.88 49.18 -11.80
N LYS A 707 -6.48 48.02 -12.39
CA LYS A 707 -5.23 47.24 -12.21
C LYS A 707 -4.00 47.89 -12.89
N VAL A 708 -2.76 47.65 -12.40
CA VAL A 708 -1.45 47.56 -13.13
C VAL A 708 -0.43 46.93 -12.15
N THR A 709 0.12 45.70 -12.28
CA THR A 709 1.16 45.07 -13.14
C THR A 709 2.63 45.40 -12.86
N TRP A 710 3.50 44.41 -13.17
CA TRP A 710 4.98 44.39 -13.26
C TRP A 710 5.79 44.17 -11.97
N GLY A 711 6.88 43.40 -11.95
CA GLY A 711 7.59 42.75 -13.04
C GLY A 711 8.84 42.00 -12.54
N ARG A 712 9.27 41.05 -13.38
CA ARG A 712 10.46 40.19 -13.32
C ARG A 712 11.75 40.87 -12.85
N ARG A 713 12.56 40.13 -12.06
CA ARG A 713 14.02 39.94 -12.25
C ARG A 713 14.56 38.85 -11.31
N LYS A 714 14.46 37.57 -11.69
CA LYS A 714 15.21 36.46 -11.06
C LYS A 714 15.49 35.37 -12.10
N GLY A 715 16.62 35.48 -12.77
CA GLY A 715 17.10 34.47 -13.73
C GLY A 715 18.61 34.27 -13.69
N VAL A 716 19.37 35.32 -13.34
CA VAL A 716 20.83 35.29 -13.41
C VAL A 716 21.49 34.82 -12.09
N TRP A 717 20.81 34.97 -10.94
CA TRP A 717 21.39 34.63 -9.63
C TRP A 717 21.36 33.13 -9.27
N PHE A 718 20.58 32.30 -9.96
CA PHE A 718 20.44 30.88 -9.61
C PHE A 718 21.48 29.96 -10.28
N GLY A 719 22.23 30.44 -11.27
CA GLY A 719 23.29 29.65 -11.91
C GLY A 719 24.61 29.66 -11.14
N VAL A 720 24.97 30.81 -10.56
CA VAL A 720 26.26 30.99 -9.86
C VAL A 720 26.27 30.36 -8.46
N GLY A 721 25.11 30.31 -7.79
CA GLY A 721 24.99 29.69 -6.46
C GLY A 721 25.06 28.16 -6.45
N ALA A 722 24.72 27.49 -7.56
CA ALA A 722 24.70 26.04 -7.62
C ALA A 722 26.11 25.42 -7.81
N ALA A 723 27.00 26.13 -8.50
CA ALA A 723 28.39 25.68 -8.69
C ALA A 723 29.24 25.89 -7.41
N ALA A 724 28.98 26.97 -6.65
CA ALA A 724 29.67 27.24 -5.39
C ALA A 724 29.27 26.26 -4.26
N ALA A 725 28.02 25.80 -4.24
CA ALA A 725 27.54 24.85 -3.23
C ALA A 725 28.10 23.42 -3.44
N ALA A 726 28.36 23.02 -4.69
CA ALA A 726 28.87 21.68 -5.00
C ALA A 726 30.34 21.47 -4.56
N VAL A 727 31.15 22.53 -4.54
CA VAL A 727 32.58 22.45 -4.17
C VAL A 727 32.78 22.61 -2.65
N LEU A 728 31.85 23.26 -1.93
CA LEU A 728 31.96 23.49 -0.48
C LEU A 728 31.33 22.39 0.40
N LEU A 729 30.64 21.40 -0.19
CA LEU A 729 29.92 20.35 0.57
C LEU A 729 30.62 18.99 0.59
N VAL A 730 31.90 18.94 0.19
CA VAL A 730 32.73 17.73 0.07
C VAL A 730 32.85 16.88 1.37
N PRO A 731 32.68 17.39 2.62
CA PRO A 731 32.77 16.51 3.79
C PRO A 731 31.42 15.96 4.32
N PHE A 732 30.26 16.30 3.74
CA PHE A 732 28.95 16.03 4.38
C PHE A 732 28.06 15.02 3.62
N GLY A 733 28.41 13.73 3.71
CA GLY A 733 27.47 12.60 3.75
C GLY A 733 26.69 12.21 2.47
N ILE A 734 26.75 10.92 2.15
CA ILE A 734 26.11 10.24 1.00
C ILE A 734 24.60 10.53 0.87
N LEU A 735 23.85 10.64 1.97
CA LEU A 735 22.40 10.89 1.97
C LEU A 735 22.02 12.30 1.45
N LEU A 736 22.85 13.30 1.72
CA LEU A 736 22.62 14.67 1.26
C LEU A 736 22.89 14.78 -0.25
N ALA A 737 23.93 14.11 -0.73
CA ALA A 737 24.20 13.99 -2.17
C ALA A 737 23.02 13.32 -2.91
N MET A 738 22.43 12.27 -2.34
CA MET A 738 21.26 11.60 -2.92
C MET A 738 20.02 12.51 -3.00
N LEU A 739 19.74 13.28 -1.95
CA LEU A 739 18.60 14.21 -1.93
C LEU A 739 18.78 15.35 -2.96
N VAL A 740 20.02 15.87 -3.09
CA VAL A 740 20.36 16.93 -4.05
C VAL A 740 20.24 16.41 -5.49
N VAL A 741 20.69 15.18 -5.76
CA VAL A 741 20.53 14.54 -7.09
C VAL A 741 19.04 14.36 -7.42
N ALA A 742 18.24 13.83 -6.49
CA ALA A 742 16.79 13.65 -6.70
C ALA A 742 16.05 14.98 -6.93
N LEU A 743 16.40 16.03 -6.19
CA LEU A 743 15.82 17.35 -6.35
C LEU A 743 16.23 17.99 -7.69
N ALA A 744 17.50 17.85 -8.07
CA ALA A 744 18.02 18.32 -9.36
C ALA A 744 17.32 17.61 -10.54
N GLN A 745 17.06 16.31 -10.44
CA GLN A 745 16.31 15.55 -11.44
C GLN A 745 14.88 16.07 -11.61
N VAL A 746 14.17 16.31 -10.50
CA VAL A 746 12.78 16.81 -10.53
C VAL A 746 12.73 18.23 -11.14
N VAL A 747 13.66 19.10 -10.75
CA VAL A 747 13.73 20.46 -11.29
C VAL A 747 14.07 20.45 -12.78
N CYS A 748 15.01 19.59 -13.22
CA CYS A 748 15.39 19.48 -14.62
C CYS A 748 14.23 18.94 -15.49
N ALA A 749 13.54 17.89 -15.03
CA ALA A 749 12.39 17.32 -15.73
C ALA A 749 11.23 18.32 -15.88
N VAL A 750 10.92 19.07 -14.82
CA VAL A 750 9.87 20.11 -14.84
C VAL A 750 10.27 21.26 -15.77
N ARG A 751 11.52 21.70 -15.74
CA ARG A 751 11.99 22.80 -16.61
C ARG A 751 12.01 22.40 -18.08
N VAL A 752 12.44 21.20 -18.42
CA VAL A 752 12.40 20.66 -19.80
C VAL A 752 10.96 20.54 -20.28
N ALA A 753 10.04 20.03 -19.46
CA ALA A 753 8.63 19.93 -19.81
C ALA A 753 7.94 21.30 -20.03
N LEU A 754 8.42 22.35 -19.34
CA LEU A 754 7.88 23.70 -19.44
C LEU A 754 8.50 24.54 -20.56
N THR A 755 9.65 24.14 -21.11
CA THR A 755 10.40 24.90 -22.13
C THR A 755 10.48 24.22 -23.49
N ALA A 756 10.13 22.93 -23.59
CA ALA A 756 10.09 22.20 -24.85
C ALA A 756 8.85 22.57 -25.67
N ASP A 757 8.88 23.73 -26.32
CA ASP A 757 7.76 24.20 -27.15
C ASP A 757 7.66 23.49 -28.53
N TRP A 758 8.58 22.59 -28.92
CA TRP A 758 8.64 22.09 -30.31
C TRP A 758 9.10 20.62 -30.50
N ARG A 759 8.66 19.64 -29.68
CA ARG A 759 8.88 18.21 -30.01
C ARG A 759 7.68 17.31 -29.71
N PRO A 760 7.42 16.27 -30.53
CA PRO A 760 6.21 15.43 -30.45
C PRO A 760 6.10 14.53 -29.21
N ARG A 761 7.08 14.50 -28.30
CA ARG A 761 7.07 13.63 -27.10
C ARG A 761 7.73 14.30 -25.87
N PRO A 762 7.14 15.36 -25.29
CA PRO A 762 7.73 16.13 -24.18
C PRO A 762 7.90 15.32 -22.89
N VAL A 763 7.06 14.30 -22.66
CA VAL A 763 7.18 13.39 -21.49
C VAL A 763 8.41 12.49 -21.62
N ALA A 764 8.71 12.01 -22.83
CA ALA A 764 9.92 11.22 -23.07
C ALA A 764 11.18 12.07 -22.87
N ALA A 765 11.19 13.32 -23.36
CA ALA A 765 12.32 14.24 -23.16
C ALA A 765 12.56 14.56 -21.67
N ALA A 766 11.50 14.77 -20.89
CA ALA A 766 11.59 14.98 -19.45
C ALA A 766 12.08 13.73 -18.70
N ALA A 767 11.63 12.54 -19.11
CA ALA A 767 12.10 11.27 -18.57
C ALA A 767 13.59 11.05 -18.89
N TYR A 768 14.02 11.29 -20.14
CA TYR A 768 15.43 11.20 -20.54
C TYR A 768 16.32 12.19 -19.81
N ALA A 769 15.88 13.44 -19.61
CA ALA A 769 16.64 14.44 -18.85
C ALA A 769 16.80 14.05 -17.37
N ALA A 770 15.76 13.49 -16.74
CA ALA A 770 15.84 12.96 -15.37
C ALA A 770 16.77 11.74 -15.27
N LEU A 771 16.75 10.86 -16.28
CA LEU A 771 17.59 9.67 -16.34
C LEU A 771 19.07 10.04 -16.50
N ILE A 772 19.39 10.98 -17.39
CA ILE A 772 20.75 11.51 -17.61
C ILE A 772 21.27 12.21 -16.35
N ALA A 773 20.46 13.06 -15.71
CA ALA A 773 20.85 13.73 -14.46
C ALA A 773 21.09 12.74 -13.30
N GLY A 774 20.31 11.65 -13.24
CA GLY A 774 20.52 10.57 -12.27
C GLY A 774 21.79 9.78 -12.53
N PHE A 775 22.04 9.44 -13.79
CA PHE A 775 23.22 8.72 -14.21
C PHE A 775 24.51 9.52 -13.97
N LEU A 776 24.52 10.82 -14.27
CA LEU A 776 25.66 11.70 -13.98
C LEU A 776 25.88 11.88 -12.46
N GLY A 777 24.82 11.98 -11.67
CA GLY A 777 24.91 12.00 -10.20
C GLY A 777 25.50 10.69 -9.63
N TYR A 778 25.15 9.55 -10.23
CA TYR A 778 25.69 8.24 -9.86
C TYR A 778 27.18 8.10 -10.23
N LEU A 779 27.58 8.53 -11.43
CA LEU A 779 29.00 8.54 -11.83
C LEU A 779 29.84 9.45 -10.94
N GLY A 780 29.32 10.62 -10.53
CA GLY A 780 29.99 11.50 -9.58
C GLY A 780 30.18 10.87 -8.20
N LEU A 781 29.20 10.09 -7.73
CA LEU A 781 29.29 9.35 -6.47
C LEU A 781 30.29 8.19 -6.53
N LEU A 782 30.34 7.45 -7.65
CA LEU A 782 31.32 6.40 -7.87
C LEU A 782 32.75 6.95 -7.99
N ALA A 783 32.92 8.07 -8.70
CA ALA A 783 34.21 8.75 -8.80
C ALA A 783 34.67 9.28 -7.43
N PHE A 784 33.76 9.84 -6.64
CA PHE A 784 34.05 10.25 -5.26
C PHE A 784 34.46 9.07 -4.38
N ALA A 785 33.74 7.95 -4.44
CA ALA A 785 34.12 6.73 -3.74
C ALA A 785 35.50 6.22 -4.17
N ALA A 786 35.81 6.23 -5.47
CA ALA A 786 37.10 5.82 -6.00
C ALA A 786 38.27 6.76 -5.59
N VAL A 787 38.01 8.05 -5.38
CA VAL A 787 39.02 9.06 -4.99
C VAL A 787 39.22 9.11 -3.47
N VAL A 788 38.17 8.90 -2.68
CA VAL A 788 38.20 9.02 -1.21
C VAL A 788 38.66 7.74 -0.53
N LEU A 789 38.66 6.58 -1.22
CA LEU A 789 39.11 5.31 -0.65
C LEU A 789 40.63 5.11 -0.85
N PRO A 790 41.47 5.17 0.21
CA PRO A 790 42.89 4.83 0.13
C PRO A 790 43.09 3.32 0.03
N SER A 791 44.22 2.93 -0.57
CA SER A 791 44.61 1.59 -1.03
C SER A 791 44.95 0.52 0.04
N SER A 792 44.43 0.59 1.26
CA SER A 792 44.76 -0.40 2.30
C SER A 792 43.72 -1.54 2.33
N ALA A 793 43.79 -2.46 1.36
CA ALA A 793 42.86 -3.57 1.24
C ALA A 793 43.32 -4.81 2.04
N THR A 794 42.46 -5.27 2.95
CA THR A 794 42.30 -6.70 3.23
C THR A 794 41.01 -7.18 2.52
N ALA A 795 40.96 -8.46 2.11
CA ALA A 795 39.85 -9.01 1.32
C ALA A 795 38.47 -8.94 2.01
N ARG A 796 38.42 -8.88 3.35
CA ARG A 796 37.17 -8.65 4.13
C ARG A 796 36.60 -7.25 3.93
N ALA A 797 37.46 -6.24 3.86
CA ALA A 797 37.01 -4.89 3.56
C ALA A 797 36.36 -4.88 2.18
N ALA A 798 36.95 -5.56 1.18
CA ALA A 798 36.39 -5.59 -0.16
C ALA A 798 34.97 -6.17 -0.25
N SER A 799 34.63 -7.24 0.51
CA SER A 799 33.27 -7.77 0.52
C SER A 799 32.27 -6.85 1.20
N GLU A 800 32.64 -6.24 2.33
CA GLU A 800 31.81 -5.24 3.01
C GLU A 800 31.59 -4.01 2.10
N TRP A 801 32.61 -3.60 1.36
CA TRP A 801 32.52 -2.50 0.40
C TRP A 801 31.68 -2.84 -0.82
N ILE A 802 31.70 -4.08 -1.31
CA ILE A 802 30.81 -4.54 -2.38
C ILE A 802 29.36 -4.54 -1.88
N THR A 803 29.08 -5.02 -0.67
CA THR A 803 27.73 -4.98 -0.07
C THR A 803 27.26 -3.54 0.13
N ILE A 804 28.13 -2.63 0.59
CA ILE A 804 27.84 -1.21 0.70
C ILE A 804 27.58 -0.60 -0.68
N ALA A 805 28.39 -0.92 -1.69
CA ALA A 805 28.23 -0.42 -3.05
C ALA A 805 26.96 -0.94 -3.73
N VAL A 806 26.60 -2.21 -3.54
CA VAL A 806 25.36 -2.82 -4.03
C VAL A 806 24.14 -2.22 -3.31
N SER A 807 24.22 -2.04 -1.99
CA SER A 807 23.18 -1.38 -1.19
C SER A 807 23.00 0.08 -1.62
N LEU A 808 24.10 0.81 -1.85
CA LEU A 808 24.07 2.15 -2.40
C LEU A 808 23.50 2.17 -3.82
N ALA A 809 23.90 1.24 -4.70
CA ALA A 809 23.37 1.16 -6.07
C ALA A 809 21.86 0.87 -6.07
N PHE A 810 21.38 0.04 -5.14
CA PHE A 810 19.96 -0.23 -4.96
C PHE A 810 19.21 1.02 -4.45
N VAL A 811 19.70 1.67 -3.39
CA VAL A 811 19.09 2.89 -2.82
C VAL A 811 19.10 4.04 -3.83
N VAL A 812 20.20 4.23 -4.58
CA VAL A 812 20.30 5.23 -5.66
C VAL A 812 19.39 4.84 -6.83
N GLY A 813 19.32 3.58 -7.22
CA GLY A 813 18.42 3.09 -8.27
C GLY A 813 16.95 3.34 -7.92
N VAL A 814 16.57 3.11 -6.66
CA VAL A 814 15.22 3.44 -6.13
C VAL A 814 14.98 4.95 -6.15
N ALA A 815 15.96 5.76 -5.73
CA ALA A 815 15.86 7.23 -5.76
C ALA A 815 15.75 7.79 -7.18
N VAL A 816 16.54 7.27 -8.13
CA VAL A 816 16.50 7.64 -9.56
C VAL A 816 15.17 7.20 -10.19
N GLY A 817 14.73 5.97 -9.92
CA GLY A 817 13.43 5.47 -10.39
C GLY A 817 12.26 6.29 -9.84
N PHE A 818 12.32 6.67 -8.56
CA PHE A 818 11.34 7.55 -7.93
C PHE A 818 11.37 8.95 -8.53
N GLY A 819 12.56 9.54 -8.74
CA GLY A 819 12.75 10.84 -9.37
C GLY A 819 12.20 10.90 -10.80
N VAL A 820 12.45 9.85 -11.60
CA VAL A 820 11.92 9.71 -12.97
C VAL A 820 10.39 9.57 -12.95
N ALA A 821 9.83 8.79 -12.03
CA ALA A 821 8.39 8.61 -11.90
C ALA A 821 7.68 9.90 -11.49
N VAL A 822 8.20 10.61 -10.48
CA VAL A 822 7.67 11.89 -9.99
C VAL A 822 7.85 13.01 -11.02
N GLY A 823 9.01 13.09 -11.68
CA GLY A 823 9.28 14.04 -12.76
C GLY A 823 8.34 13.85 -13.94
N SER A 824 8.16 12.61 -14.41
CA SER A 824 7.25 12.28 -15.52
C SER A 824 5.78 12.56 -15.18
N ALA A 825 5.37 12.27 -13.94
CA ALA A 825 4.04 12.58 -13.44
C ALA A 825 3.79 14.09 -13.33
N SER A 826 4.80 14.86 -12.91
CA SER A 826 4.74 16.32 -12.79
C SER A 826 4.70 16.99 -14.15
N ALA A 827 5.52 16.54 -15.10
CA ALA A 827 5.50 16.99 -16.50
C ALA A 827 4.14 16.73 -17.16
N SER A 828 3.58 15.53 -16.97
CA SER A 828 2.24 15.17 -17.48
C SER A 828 1.13 16.04 -16.88
N ALA A 829 1.25 16.40 -15.60
CA ALA A 829 0.30 17.30 -14.94
C ALA A 829 0.40 18.74 -15.48
N ALA A 830 1.63 19.25 -15.68
CA ALA A 830 1.86 20.57 -16.26
C ALA A 830 1.29 20.68 -17.69
N LEU A 831 1.53 19.67 -18.53
CA LEU A 831 0.97 19.61 -19.89
C LEU A 831 -0.57 19.54 -19.88
N GLY A 832 -1.16 18.77 -18.97
CA GLY A 832 -2.62 18.66 -18.85
C GLY A 832 -3.30 19.95 -18.35
N VAL A 833 -2.57 20.82 -17.63
CA VAL A 833 -3.06 22.16 -17.27
C VAL A 833 -2.96 23.10 -18.47
N ARG A 834 -1.86 23.03 -19.23
CA ARG A 834 -1.67 23.85 -20.44
C ARG A 834 -2.70 23.53 -21.52
N HIS A 835 -2.97 22.25 -21.78
CA HIS A 835 -4.00 21.81 -22.74
C HIS A 835 -5.40 22.30 -22.37
N ARG A 836 -5.77 22.24 -21.08
CA ARG A 836 -7.07 22.75 -20.62
C ARG A 836 -7.21 24.26 -20.78
N ARG A 837 -6.14 25.02 -20.55
CA ARG A 837 -6.12 26.47 -20.82
C ARG A 837 -6.28 26.75 -22.31
N ALA A 838 -5.60 25.99 -23.17
CA ALA A 838 -5.74 26.14 -24.63
C ALA A 838 -7.17 25.85 -25.12
N GLN A 839 -7.82 24.80 -24.60
CA GLN A 839 -9.21 24.49 -24.91
C GLN A 839 -10.20 25.55 -24.40
N GLN A 840 -9.94 26.12 -23.23
CA GLN A 840 -10.77 27.20 -22.69
C GLN A 840 -10.62 28.50 -23.48
N SER A 841 -9.43 28.80 -24.02
CA SER A 841 -9.24 29.95 -24.89
C SER A 841 -9.85 29.76 -26.28
N SER A 842 -9.89 28.55 -26.81
CA SER A 842 -10.50 28.28 -28.14
C SER A 842 -12.03 28.15 -28.11
N GLY A 843 -12.63 27.90 -26.94
CA GLY A 843 -14.08 27.78 -26.78
C GLY A 843 -14.83 29.11 -26.60
N LEU A 844 -14.11 30.24 -26.55
CA LEU A 844 -14.69 31.57 -26.34
C LEU A 844 -14.99 32.35 -27.63
N ASP A 845 -14.67 31.80 -28.81
CA ASP A 845 -14.85 32.47 -30.11
C ASP A 845 -15.89 31.80 -31.03
N MET A 846 -16.85 31.02 -30.50
CA MET A 846 -18.00 30.60 -31.31
C MET A 846 -19.01 31.74 -31.36
N PRO A 847 -19.30 32.35 -32.54
CA PRO A 847 -20.32 33.38 -32.66
C PRO A 847 -21.69 32.80 -32.26
N PRO A 848 -22.56 33.58 -31.60
CA PRO A 848 -23.89 33.12 -31.25
C PRO A 848 -24.69 32.87 -32.53
N ASP A 849 -25.00 31.60 -32.81
CA ASP A 849 -25.88 31.21 -33.91
C ASP A 849 -27.25 31.87 -33.73
N THR A 850 -27.62 32.62 -34.77
CA THR A 850 -28.95 33.20 -34.99
C THR A 850 -29.99 32.09 -35.02
N ALA A 851 -30.81 32.03 -33.97
CA ALA A 851 -31.99 31.18 -33.92
C ALA A 851 -33.05 31.69 -34.92
N THR A 852 -33.18 31.01 -36.05
CA THR A 852 -34.33 31.14 -36.96
C THR A 852 -35.54 30.43 -36.36
N ALA A 853 -36.59 31.21 -36.10
CA ALA A 853 -37.94 30.76 -35.91
C ALA A 853 -38.50 30.12 -37.19
N GLY A 854 -39.34 29.08 -37.05
CA GLY A 854 -40.24 28.68 -38.13
C GLY A 854 -40.76 27.23 -38.05
N ALA A 855 -42.09 27.13 -38.19
CA ALA A 855 -42.90 25.99 -38.63
C ALA A 855 -43.44 25.00 -37.58
N THR A 856 -44.64 25.35 -37.10
CA THR A 856 -45.80 24.46 -36.92
C THR A 856 -46.25 23.79 -38.24
N ASP A 857 -47.03 22.70 -38.09
CA ASP A 857 -47.81 21.91 -39.08
C ASP A 857 -47.09 20.81 -39.89
N GLN A 858 -47.14 19.57 -39.40
CA GLN A 858 -47.97 18.45 -39.93
C GLN A 858 -47.81 17.19 -39.07
#